data_AF-A0AA88GK08-F1
#
_entry.id   AF-A0AA88GK08-F1
#
_cell.length_a   1.000
_cell.length_b   1.000
_cell.length_c   1.000
_cell.angle_alpha   90.00
_cell.angle_beta   90.00
_cell.angle_gamma   90.00
#
_symmetry.space_group_name_H-M   'P 1'
#
loop_
_entity.id
_entity.type
_entity.pdbx_description
1 polymer ?
#
loop_
_entity_poly.entity_id
_entity_poly.type
_entity_poly.pdbx_seq_one_letter_code
_entity_poly.pdbx_strand_id
1 'polypeptide(L)'
;MIVGSTTSTRFEHLLQLTSTAFQIHVKRNLLNDPSQNHETSSEPLQIPNQGGRISTPFELRNLNSNNVSAAVMSFGNLEKVKNLYSWNRDVTTQLINSTQFENLQQVVDALSNSSTVQRVNLVIPFELKYLQNRAILPVRELTNPVTMEIRIPKQAHELMTQIIESSSNYRIVCMYWNETKLSWESNGCLTELLNTSTVTCQCNHTTTFTAFVEVNNLLNQVDLAITIAQIIVSSLLIIVISAFLLLFILTSQKNPMKSRWILPFFALASLIVELIFSFIVPNAISLSGSDRSVLSAGNIVKQVSAMISVTFFALALLNYVVLVVRYLLFRYMYEIMELFAKLVHDKEVIMNRNVSSSNMNFDPSQDFENNQPKWFWLLKRMASKGVQIMVNIVLAIIIIGYFVIFISLVGTSSIASTSYTKVMAGSLLGYVLVISLIVIIVFVLDAVFESRFTQMTDETKLTLSKKNSEMDFKTQESQKQLIESFLNGIKNYFTTNDALSFRAEFIYYMTGVACFVISYSLGLWFIDQPTRNGRAEQGVQLAFDVLSVLFFIAAFGGHVSIVTAVNYMKSKRMKGYRNVETSVDSEDDMSEELREILTQPSLCKIFEQYAKLEFSLENIIFWKKLDRMKQLLNQSINNQHDSTNSKTISSWELLEKEFSQWKVDHMDANASMEINFPSHIKHKFNAIHTQLQKQEPSALPSQQLIQELFQDMHSDLILNLSDTFSRFMFTESYEKIMTFMQLKKEMNASFDDTQQNNSSKSIL
;
A
#
# COMPACT_ATOMS: atom_id res chain seq x y z
N MET A 1 -59.59 -0.97 -36.64
CA MET A 1 -60.20 -1.90 -37.61
C MET A 1 -59.78 -1.44 -39.00
N ILE A 2 -59.23 -2.39 -39.77
CA ILE A 2 -58.77 -2.38 -41.18
C ILE A 2 -59.74 -1.54 -42.09
N VAL A 3 -59.41 -0.79 -43.15
CA VAL A 3 -58.64 -0.94 -44.43
C VAL A 3 -58.62 0.49 -45.04
N GLY A 4 -57.58 1.10 -45.62
CA GLY A 4 -56.82 0.75 -46.81
C GLY A 4 -56.44 2.01 -47.63
N SER A 5 -55.22 1.98 -48.19
CA SER A 5 -54.80 2.53 -49.50
C SER A 5 -55.10 3.99 -49.88
N THR A 6 -54.04 4.81 -49.99
CA THR A 6 -53.60 5.41 -51.28
C THR A 6 -52.35 6.28 -51.06
N THR A 7 -51.20 5.72 -51.45
CA THR A 7 -49.91 6.41 -51.62
C THR A 7 -49.75 6.82 -53.08
N SER A 8 -49.86 8.11 -53.43
CA SER A 8 -49.37 8.58 -54.75
C SER A 8 -49.22 10.11 -54.93
N THR A 9 -49.17 10.93 -53.87
CA THR A 9 -49.08 12.41 -54.05
C THR A 9 -48.00 13.10 -53.22
N ARG A 10 -47.17 12.35 -52.48
CA ARG A 10 -46.18 12.95 -51.57
C ARG A 10 -44.80 13.21 -52.20
N PHE A 11 -44.54 12.75 -53.42
CA PHE A 11 -43.20 12.83 -54.03
C PHE A 11 -42.97 14.13 -54.83
N GLU A 12 -44.00 14.70 -55.47
CA GLU A 12 -43.84 15.97 -56.22
C GLU A 12 -43.75 17.19 -55.30
N HIS A 13 -44.42 17.18 -54.14
CA HIS A 13 -44.30 18.26 -53.15
C HIS A 13 -42.95 18.31 -52.40
N LEU A 14 -42.13 17.26 -52.49
CA LEU A 14 -40.81 17.20 -51.85
C LEU A 14 -39.68 17.75 -52.73
N LEU A 15 -39.91 17.87 -54.05
CA LEU A 15 -38.93 18.41 -55.00
C LEU A 15 -39.00 19.94 -55.14
N GLN A 16 -40.08 20.58 -54.66
CA GLN A 16 -40.26 22.02 -54.78
C GLN A 16 -39.91 22.82 -53.50
N LEU A 17 -39.55 22.13 -52.41
CA LEU A 17 -39.09 22.74 -51.17
C LEU A 17 -37.63 22.35 -50.90
N THR A 18 -36.73 23.32 -51.14
CA THR A 18 -35.25 23.31 -50.94
C THR A 18 -34.36 23.04 -52.16
N SER A 19 -34.46 23.88 -53.20
CA SER A 19 -33.45 23.92 -54.28
C SER A 19 -32.06 24.40 -53.84
N THR A 20 -31.88 24.88 -52.61
CA THR A 20 -30.58 25.31 -52.09
C THR A 20 -29.79 24.22 -51.34
N ALA A 21 -30.39 23.05 -51.09
CA ALA A 21 -29.81 22.04 -50.19
C ALA A 21 -29.22 20.80 -50.90
N PHE A 22 -29.55 20.56 -52.17
CA PHE A 22 -29.13 19.37 -52.91
C PHE A 22 -28.73 19.73 -54.33
N GLN A 23 -27.65 19.14 -54.82
CA GLN A 23 -27.32 19.14 -56.24
C GLN A 23 -27.49 17.72 -56.78
N ILE A 24 -28.31 17.59 -57.81
CA ILE A 24 -28.62 16.31 -58.44
C ILE A 24 -28.08 16.37 -59.87
N HIS A 25 -27.11 15.51 -60.18
CA HIS A 25 -26.71 15.25 -61.56
C HIS A 25 -27.39 13.97 -62.01
N VAL A 26 -28.35 14.11 -62.92
CA VAL A 26 -29.01 12.96 -63.57
C VAL A 26 -28.47 12.82 -64.98
N LYS A 27 -27.90 11.66 -65.28
CA LYS A 27 -27.55 11.30 -66.67
C LYS A 27 -28.61 10.35 -67.21
N ARG A 28 -29.39 10.83 -68.17
CA ARG A 28 -30.45 10.06 -68.84
C ARG A 28 -29.84 9.28 -70.00
N ASN A 29 -30.18 7.99 -70.10
CA ASN A 29 -29.70 7.04 -71.10
C ASN A 29 -28.19 6.79 -71.04
N LEU A 30 -27.80 5.65 -70.44
CA LEU A 30 -26.41 5.16 -70.40
C LEU A 30 -25.96 4.51 -71.71
N LEU A 31 -26.83 4.44 -72.73
CA LEU A 31 -26.58 3.86 -74.03
C LEU A 31 -26.29 4.95 -75.06
N ASN A 32 -25.19 4.77 -75.81
CA ASN A 32 -24.91 5.53 -77.01
C ASN A 32 -26.02 5.26 -78.04
N ASP A 33 -26.53 6.32 -78.65
CA ASP A 33 -27.37 6.23 -79.84
C ASP A 33 -26.57 5.50 -80.94
N PRO A 34 -27.00 4.32 -81.42
CA PRO A 34 -26.27 3.54 -82.41
C PRO A 34 -26.21 4.21 -83.80
N SER A 35 -26.81 5.39 -83.99
CA SER A 35 -26.82 6.12 -85.26
C SER A 35 -25.66 7.12 -85.47
N GLN A 36 -24.74 7.28 -84.51
CA GLN A 36 -23.55 8.14 -84.67
C GLN A 36 -22.24 7.35 -84.50
N ASN A 37 -21.59 7.04 -85.62
CA ASN A 37 -20.30 6.34 -85.73
C ASN A 37 -19.07 7.22 -85.38
N HIS A 38 -19.20 8.17 -84.45
CA HIS A 38 -18.03 8.81 -83.87
C HIS A 38 -17.88 8.33 -82.43
N GLU A 39 -16.70 7.81 -82.08
CA GLU A 39 -16.26 7.56 -80.70
C GLU A 39 -16.16 8.89 -79.93
N THR A 40 -17.28 9.56 -79.70
CA THR A 40 -17.36 10.59 -78.68
C THR A 40 -17.39 9.86 -77.35
N SER A 41 -16.26 9.91 -76.64
CA SER A 41 -16.11 9.42 -75.28
C SER A 41 -17.32 9.85 -74.44
N SER A 42 -18.13 8.90 -73.99
CA SER A 42 -19.27 9.23 -73.14
C SER A 42 -18.75 9.91 -71.88
N GLU A 43 -19.12 11.17 -71.65
CA GLU A 43 -18.64 11.92 -70.48
C GLU A 43 -18.98 11.13 -69.20
N PRO A 44 -18.00 10.82 -68.34
CA PRO A 44 -18.26 10.06 -67.12
C PRO A 44 -19.22 10.84 -66.21
N LEU A 45 -20.05 10.10 -65.46
CA LEU A 45 -20.96 10.69 -64.48
C LEU A 45 -20.13 11.36 -63.38
N GLN A 46 -20.36 12.66 -63.14
CA GLN A 46 -19.57 13.44 -62.19
C GLN A 46 -20.22 13.46 -60.80
N ILE A 47 -19.39 13.50 -59.77
CA ILE A 47 -19.83 13.70 -58.38
C ILE A 47 -20.01 15.22 -58.14
N PRO A 48 -21.23 15.70 -57.86
CA PRO A 48 -21.48 17.13 -57.69
C PRO A 48 -20.71 17.71 -56.49
N ASN A 49 -20.26 18.97 -56.61
CA ASN A 49 -19.52 19.76 -55.61
C ASN A 49 -18.12 19.28 -55.21
N GLN A 50 -17.73 18.06 -55.54
CA GLN A 50 -16.42 17.50 -55.14
C GLN A 50 -15.52 17.21 -56.34
N GLY A 51 -16.12 17.00 -57.50
CA GLY A 51 -15.41 16.41 -58.63
C GLY A 51 -15.16 14.92 -58.38
N GLY A 52 -14.91 14.22 -59.47
CA GLY A 52 -14.81 12.77 -59.46
C GLY A 52 -15.59 12.15 -60.60
N ARG A 53 -15.37 10.85 -60.84
CA ARG A 53 -15.93 10.11 -61.96
C ARG A 53 -16.53 8.81 -61.46
N ILE A 54 -17.77 8.54 -61.84
CA ILE A 54 -18.43 7.27 -61.58
C ILE A 54 -18.48 6.48 -62.89
N SER A 55 -17.84 5.31 -62.87
CA SER A 55 -17.86 4.34 -63.94
C SER A 55 -18.84 3.24 -63.61
N THR A 56 -19.93 3.20 -64.37
CA THR A 56 -20.97 2.18 -64.21
C THR A 56 -20.54 0.88 -64.91
N PRO A 57 -20.76 -0.29 -64.30
CA PRO A 57 -20.39 -1.58 -64.89
C PRO A 57 -21.28 -1.93 -66.09
N PHE A 58 -20.79 -2.80 -66.97
CA PHE A 58 -21.45 -3.12 -68.23
C PHE A 58 -22.85 -3.72 -68.03
N GLU A 59 -23.06 -4.50 -66.98
CA GLU A 59 -24.35 -5.11 -66.62
C GLU A 59 -25.45 -4.06 -66.43
N LEU A 60 -25.12 -2.92 -65.82
CA LEU A 60 -26.08 -1.83 -65.62
C LEU A 60 -26.27 -0.98 -66.88
N ARG A 61 -25.28 -0.97 -67.79
CA ARG A 61 -25.40 -0.29 -69.10
C ARG A 61 -26.23 -1.12 -70.09
N ASN A 62 -26.11 -2.45 -70.02
CA ASN A 62 -26.68 -3.41 -70.97
C ASN A 62 -28.07 -3.92 -70.55
N LEU A 63 -28.71 -3.30 -69.56
CA LEU A 63 -30.15 -3.45 -69.27
C LEU A 63 -30.97 -2.82 -70.43
N ASN A 64 -30.83 -3.43 -71.61
CA ASN A 64 -31.03 -2.93 -72.97
C ASN A 64 -32.48 -2.62 -73.40
N SER A 65 -33.44 -2.53 -72.48
CA SER A 65 -34.83 -2.29 -72.85
C SER A 65 -35.60 -1.34 -71.92
N ASN A 66 -35.03 -0.91 -70.80
CA ASN A 66 -35.82 -0.30 -69.72
C ASN A 66 -35.22 0.99 -69.17
N ASN A 67 -35.15 2.08 -69.96
CA ASN A 67 -35.00 3.47 -69.48
C ASN A 67 -34.18 3.63 -68.17
N VAL A 68 -33.00 3.01 -68.07
CA VAL A 68 -32.18 3.07 -66.85
C VAL A 68 -31.37 4.35 -66.90
N SER A 69 -31.53 5.17 -65.87
CA SER A 69 -30.75 6.40 -65.67
C SER A 69 -30.01 6.33 -64.35
N ALA A 70 -28.83 6.92 -64.30
CA ALA A 70 -28.06 7.04 -63.07
C ALA A 70 -28.23 8.47 -62.54
N ALA A 71 -28.53 8.59 -61.26
CA ALA A 71 -28.60 9.85 -60.55
C ALA A 71 -27.57 9.84 -59.41
N VAL A 72 -26.72 10.86 -59.39
CA VAL A 72 -25.85 11.15 -58.26
C VAL A 72 -26.43 12.34 -57.51
N MET A 73 -26.65 12.16 -56.22
CA MET A 73 -27.12 13.20 -55.34
C MET A 73 -26.02 13.53 -54.34
N SER A 74 -25.60 14.79 -54.33
CA SER A 74 -24.67 15.32 -53.34
C SER A 74 -25.41 16.27 -52.42
N PHE A 75 -25.06 16.23 -51.14
CA PHE A 75 -25.68 17.05 -50.12
C PHE A 75 -24.94 18.39 -50.04
N GLY A 76 -25.66 19.49 -50.32
CA GLY A 76 -25.11 20.84 -50.26
C GLY A 76 -25.06 21.44 -48.84
N ASN A 77 -25.82 20.87 -47.90
CA ASN A 77 -25.89 21.35 -46.51
C ASN A 77 -25.37 20.29 -45.52
N LEU A 78 -24.13 20.48 -45.05
CA LEU A 78 -23.44 19.59 -44.10
C LEU A 78 -24.21 19.37 -42.79
N GLU A 79 -24.93 20.38 -42.30
CA GLU A 79 -25.66 20.31 -41.03
C GLU A 79 -26.88 19.37 -41.12
N LYS A 80 -27.53 19.33 -42.28
CA LYS A 80 -28.58 18.34 -42.56
C LYS A 80 -28.00 16.93 -42.69
N VAL A 81 -26.82 16.77 -43.30
CA VAL A 81 -26.12 15.47 -43.39
C VAL A 81 -25.77 14.95 -42.00
N LYS A 82 -25.30 15.84 -41.11
CA LYS A 82 -24.99 15.54 -39.70
C LYS A 82 -26.18 14.96 -38.95
N ASN A 83 -27.38 15.47 -39.22
CA ASN A 83 -28.62 14.99 -38.61
C ASN A 83 -29.16 13.71 -39.28
N LEU A 84 -29.04 13.59 -40.61
CA LEU A 84 -29.54 12.45 -41.40
C LEU A 84 -28.77 11.15 -41.15
N TYR A 85 -27.44 11.22 -41.08
CA TYR A 85 -26.58 10.05 -40.89
C TYR A 85 -26.12 9.89 -39.44
N SER A 86 -26.81 10.54 -38.50
CA SER A 86 -26.56 10.43 -37.07
C SER A 86 -25.09 10.60 -36.65
N TRP A 87 -24.37 11.53 -37.28
CA TRP A 87 -22.93 11.74 -37.07
C TRP A 87 -22.57 12.12 -35.62
N ASN A 88 -23.51 12.67 -34.84
CA ASN A 88 -23.32 12.89 -33.41
C ASN A 88 -23.50 11.62 -32.54
N ARG A 89 -24.06 10.53 -33.07
CA ARG A 89 -24.26 9.26 -32.34
C ARG A 89 -23.13 8.26 -32.60
N ASP A 90 -22.41 8.38 -33.71
CA ASP A 90 -21.21 7.58 -33.94
C ASP A 90 -19.98 8.33 -33.44
N VAL A 91 -19.57 8.01 -32.20
CA VAL A 91 -18.44 8.68 -31.48
C VAL A 91 -17.11 8.50 -32.23
N THR A 92 -17.08 7.61 -33.23
CA THR A 92 -15.92 7.28 -34.05
C THR A 92 -15.67 8.24 -35.21
N THR A 93 -16.64 9.10 -35.57
CA THR A 93 -16.57 9.93 -36.78
C THR A 93 -16.69 11.42 -36.46
N GLN A 94 -15.65 12.21 -36.78
CA GLN A 94 -15.75 13.67 -36.82
C GLN A 94 -15.82 14.17 -38.28
N LEU A 95 -16.71 15.13 -38.51
CA LEU A 95 -16.79 15.88 -39.75
C LEU A 95 -15.94 17.16 -39.58
N ILE A 96 -14.86 17.25 -40.34
CA ILE A 96 -14.06 18.48 -40.39
C ILE A 96 -14.77 19.42 -41.35
N ASN A 97 -15.24 20.56 -40.83
CA ASN A 97 -15.77 21.62 -41.69
C ASN A 97 -14.67 22.07 -42.66
N SER A 98 -15.00 22.42 -43.91
CA SER A 98 -14.00 22.81 -44.92
C SER A 98 -13.12 24.01 -44.50
N THR A 99 -13.55 24.79 -43.50
CA THR A 99 -12.81 25.89 -42.88
C THR A 99 -11.87 25.48 -41.73
N GLN A 100 -11.88 24.21 -41.30
CA GLN A 100 -11.08 23.70 -40.17
C GLN A 100 -9.86 22.88 -40.57
N PHE A 101 -9.60 22.70 -41.88
CA PHE A 101 -8.38 22.05 -42.37
C PHE A 101 -7.12 22.93 -42.27
N GLU A 102 -7.21 24.14 -41.71
CA GLU A 102 -6.06 25.07 -41.61
C GLU A 102 -4.96 24.59 -40.65
N ASN A 103 -5.23 23.64 -39.74
CA ASN A 103 -4.20 23.03 -38.91
C ASN A 103 -4.32 21.51 -38.89
N LEU A 104 -3.50 20.87 -39.70
CA LEU A 104 -3.29 19.42 -39.76
C LEU A 104 -3.06 18.79 -38.36
N GLN A 105 -2.34 19.52 -37.50
CA GLN A 105 -2.06 19.12 -36.13
C GLN A 105 -3.34 18.92 -35.32
N GLN A 106 -4.41 19.72 -35.53
CA GLN A 106 -5.66 19.57 -34.80
C GLN A 106 -6.44 18.30 -35.18
N VAL A 107 -6.33 17.87 -36.44
CA VAL A 107 -6.97 16.62 -36.92
C VAL A 107 -6.22 15.41 -36.37
N VAL A 108 -4.89 15.47 -36.37
CA VAL A 108 -4.03 14.45 -35.76
C VAL A 108 -4.23 14.41 -34.24
N ASP A 109 -4.32 15.56 -33.57
CA ASP A 109 -4.58 15.67 -32.14
C ASP A 109 -5.99 15.17 -31.78
N ALA A 110 -7.00 15.40 -32.64
CA ALA A 110 -8.35 14.86 -32.46
C ALA A 110 -8.40 13.33 -32.64
N LEU A 111 -7.60 12.80 -33.57
CA LEU A 111 -7.40 11.36 -33.80
C LEU A 111 -6.57 10.69 -32.70
N SER A 112 -5.60 11.38 -32.09
CA SER A 112 -4.71 10.83 -31.06
C SER A 112 -5.27 10.95 -29.65
N ASN A 113 -6.05 11.99 -29.34
CA ASN A 113 -6.53 12.28 -27.99
C ASN A 113 -7.85 11.57 -27.63
N SER A 114 -8.53 10.98 -28.61
CA SER A 114 -9.77 10.25 -28.36
C SER A 114 -9.55 8.75 -28.48
N SER A 115 -9.68 8.04 -27.36
CA SER A 115 -9.73 6.56 -27.31
C SER A 115 -10.88 5.94 -28.10
N THR A 116 -11.73 6.76 -28.74
CA THR A 116 -12.94 6.35 -29.44
C THR A 116 -13.03 6.85 -30.88
N VAL A 117 -12.23 7.85 -31.31
CA VAL A 117 -12.29 8.38 -32.68
C VAL A 117 -11.31 7.61 -33.56
N GLN A 118 -11.82 6.59 -34.22
CA GLN A 118 -11.02 5.76 -35.13
C GLN A 118 -11.08 6.25 -36.58
N ARG A 119 -11.98 7.18 -36.94
CA ARG A 119 -12.25 7.53 -38.34
C ARG A 119 -12.51 9.01 -38.58
N VAL A 120 -11.88 9.57 -39.59
CA VAL A 120 -12.12 10.95 -40.07
C VAL A 120 -12.60 10.90 -41.50
N ASN A 121 -13.72 11.59 -41.79
CA ASN A 121 -14.29 11.60 -43.13
C ASN A 121 -13.46 12.51 -44.05
N LEU A 122 -12.98 11.98 -45.17
CA LEU A 122 -12.20 12.74 -46.16
C LEU A 122 -13.08 13.55 -47.11
N VAL A 123 -14.31 13.10 -47.32
CA VAL A 123 -15.18 13.59 -48.41
C VAL A 123 -16.63 13.70 -47.93
N ILE A 124 -17.41 14.67 -48.41
CA ILE A 124 -18.85 14.74 -48.08
C ILE A 124 -19.55 13.52 -48.69
N PRO A 125 -20.40 12.78 -47.96
CA PRO A 125 -21.07 11.64 -48.54
C PRO A 125 -21.90 12.02 -49.75
N PHE A 126 -22.04 11.09 -50.69
CA PHE A 126 -22.91 11.22 -51.85
C PHE A 126 -23.72 9.95 -52.04
N GLU A 127 -24.92 10.09 -52.60
CA GLU A 127 -25.81 8.98 -52.86
C GLU A 127 -25.85 8.67 -54.36
N LEU A 128 -25.63 7.40 -54.69
CA LEU A 128 -25.75 6.90 -56.06
C LEU A 128 -26.99 6.02 -56.17
N LYS A 129 -27.94 6.45 -57.00
CA LYS A 129 -29.18 5.70 -57.27
C LYS A 129 -29.34 5.46 -58.76
N TYR A 130 -29.73 4.24 -59.11
CA TYR A 130 -30.20 3.92 -60.45
C TYR A 130 -31.72 4.01 -60.48
N LEU A 131 -32.25 4.55 -61.56
CA LEU A 131 -33.67 4.74 -61.79
C LEU A 131 -34.08 3.93 -63.00
N GLN A 132 -35.05 3.04 -62.85
CA GLN A 132 -35.66 2.28 -63.93
C GLN A 132 -37.14 2.67 -64.00
N ASN A 133 -37.60 3.17 -65.14
CA ASN A 133 -38.99 3.63 -65.32
C ASN A 133 -39.44 4.65 -64.23
N ARG A 134 -38.54 5.55 -63.82
CA ARG A 134 -38.73 6.56 -62.75
C ARG A 134 -38.86 5.99 -61.33
N ALA A 135 -38.73 4.68 -61.14
CA ALA A 135 -38.62 4.06 -59.82
C ALA A 135 -37.14 3.80 -59.46
N ILE A 136 -36.80 3.84 -58.17
CA ILE A 136 -35.45 3.51 -57.69
C ILE A 136 -35.22 2.00 -57.88
N LEU A 137 -34.16 1.65 -58.61
CA LEU A 137 -33.69 0.28 -58.78
C LEU A 137 -32.67 -0.03 -57.67
N PRO A 138 -33.00 -0.89 -56.69
CA PRO A 138 -32.04 -1.30 -55.67
C PRO A 138 -30.98 -2.22 -56.31
N VAL A 139 -29.77 -1.72 -56.50
CA VAL A 139 -28.66 -2.50 -57.05
C VAL A 139 -27.82 -3.06 -55.91
N ARG A 140 -27.71 -4.39 -55.86
CA ARG A 140 -26.93 -5.15 -54.87
C ARG A 140 -26.22 -6.32 -55.56
N GLU A 141 -25.12 -6.78 -54.99
CA GLU A 141 -24.38 -7.98 -55.41
C GLU A 141 -23.93 -7.98 -56.87
N LEU A 142 -23.47 -6.82 -57.36
CA LEU A 142 -22.89 -6.71 -58.70
C LEU A 142 -21.65 -7.59 -58.84
N THR A 143 -21.59 -8.37 -59.92
CA THR A 143 -20.41 -9.17 -60.28
C THR A 143 -19.23 -8.27 -60.67
N ASN A 144 -19.50 -7.21 -61.44
CA ASN A 144 -18.55 -6.12 -61.69
C ASN A 144 -18.91 -4.90 -60.84
N PRO A 145 -18.02 -4.43 -59.94
CA PRO A 145 -18.35 -3.33 -59.03
C PRO A 145 -18.50 -2.00 -59.75
N VAL A 146 -19.30 -1.10 -59.15
CA VAL A 146 -19.29 0.31 -59.52
C VAL A 146 -17.98 0.92 -59.06
N THR A 147 -17.25 1.54 -60.00
CA THR A 147 -15.99 2.23 -59.69
C THR A 147 -16.24 3.72 -59.55
N MET A 148 -15.85 4.28 -58.41
CA MET A 148 -16.02 5.68 -58.05
C MET A 148 -14.63 6.28 -57.80
N GLU A 149 -14.21 7.17 -58.67
CA GLU A 149 -13.03 7.99 -58.48
C GLU A 149 -13.46 9.28 -57.77
N ILE A 150 -13.09 9.41 -56.50
CA ILE A 150 -13.49 10.52 -55.65
C ILE A 150 -12.31 11.50 -55.57
N ARG A 151 -12.55 12.77 -55.90
CA ARG A 151 -11.50 13.79 -55.83
C ARG A 151 -11.39 14.34 -54.41
N ILE A 152 -10.17 14.35 -53.88
CA ILE A 152 -9.87 14.87 -52.56
C ILE A 152 -9.80 16.41 -52.64
N PRO A 153 -10.36 17.15 -51.66
CA PRO A 153 -10.23 18.59 -51.60
C PRO A 153 -8.76 19.01 -51.55
N LYS A 154 -8.39 20.11 -52.21
CA LYS A 154 -7.00 20.60 -52.24
C LYS A 154 -6.43 20.83 -50.83
N GLN A 155 -7.30 21.20 -49.88
CA GLN A 155 -6.94 21.40 -48.47
C GLN A 155 -6.46 20.11 -47.78
N ALA A 156 -6.89 18.94 -48.25
CA ALA A 156 -6.53 17.65 -47.68
C ALA A 156 -5.39 16.95 -48.44
N HIS A 157 -4.82 17.55 -49.50
CA HIS A 157 -3.72 16.95 -50.25
C HIS A 157 -2.46 16.73 -49.39
N GLU A 158 -2.14 17.66 -48.50
CA GLU A 158 -0.97 17.53 -47.61
C GLU A 158 -1.14 16.38 -46.61
N LEU A 159 -2.35 16.23 -46.06
CA LEU A 159 -2.73 15.09 -45.22
C LEU A 159 -2.60 13.76 -45.99
N MET A 160 -3.07 13.73 -47.25
CA MET A 160 -2.97 12.54 -48.09
C MET A 160 -1.53 12.15 -48.37
N THR A 161 -0.65 13.11 -48.68
CA THR A 161 0.80 12.85 -48.87
C THR A 161 1.40 12.22 -47.61
N GLN A 162 1.10 12.78 -46.44
CA GLN A 162 1.59 12.23 -45.17
C GLN A 162 1.02 10.84 -44.88
N ILE A 163 -0.26 10.58 -45.13
CA ILE A 163 -0.86 9.24 -44.94
C ILE A 163 -0.21 8.21 -45.86
N ILE A 164 0.04 8.58 -47.12
CA ILE A 164 0.70 7.72 -48.11
C ILE A 164 2.14 7.42 -47.70
N GLU A 165 2.88 8.42 -47.22
CA GLU A 165 4.27 8.27 -46.76
C GLU A 165 4.38 7.53 -45.40
N SER A 166 3.44 7.76 -44.48
CA SER A 166 3.41 7.21 -43.11
C SER A 166 2.61 5.91 -42.97
N SER A 167 2.37 5.21 -44.08
CA SER A 167 1.50 4.04 -44.33
C SER A 167 1.34 2.94 -43.26
N SER A 168 2.13 2.91 -42.19
CA SER A 168 1.97 2.00 -41.07
C SER A 168 0.83 2.37 -40.12
N ASN A 169 0.52 3.66 -39.93
CA ASN A 169 -0.39 4.12 -38.89
C ASN A 169 -1.77 4.56 -39.39
N TYR A 170 -1.94 4.79 -40.69
CA TYR A 170 -3.18 5.29 -41.26
C TYR A 170 -3.58 4.46 -42.48
N ARG A 171 -4.87 4.18 -42.61
CA ARG A 171 -5.46 3.46 -43.74
C ARG A 171 -6.66 4.22 -44.27
N ILE A 172 -6.74 4.39 -45.58
CA ILE A 172 -7.93 4.96 -46.21
C ILE A 172 -8.89 3.83 -46.56
N VAL A 173 -10.16 4.00 -46.18
CA VAL A 173 -11.19 2.98 -46.33
C VAL A 173 -12.43 3.61 -46.96
N CYS A 174 -12.86 3.05 -48.09
CA CYS A 174 -14.14 3.35 -48.72
C CYS A 174 -15.27 2.66 -47.95
N MET A 175 -16.32 3.41 -47.61
CA MET A 175 -17.43 2.92 -46.81
C MET A 175 -18.78 3.33 -47.41
N TYR A 176 -19.81 2.61 -47.02
CA TYR A 176 -21.18 2.90 -47.37
C TYR A 176 -22.08 2.97 -46.13
N TRP A 177 -23.20 3.67 -46.26
CA TRP A 177 -24.19 3.76 -45.19
C TRP A 177 -25.14 2.55 -45.22
N ASN A 178 -25.13 1.75 -44.16
CA ASN A 178 -26.10 0.69 -43.97
C ASN A 178 -27.37 1.25 -43.32
N GLU A 179 -28.41 1.47 -44.12
CA GLU A 179 -29.69 2.04 -43.66
C GLU A 179 -30.40 1.17 -42.61
N THR A 180 -30.18 -0.15 -42.60
CA THR A 180 -30.79 -1.06 -41.64
C THR A 180 -30.14 -0.97 -40.27
N LYS A 181 -28.81 -0.90 -40.22
CA LYS A 181 -28.03 -0.83 -38.97
C LYS A 181 -27.76 0.59 -38.50
N LEU A 182 -28.03 1.59 -39.35
CA LEU A 182 -27.71 2.99 -39.12
C LEU A 182 -26.22 3.20 -38.79
N SER A 183 -25.34 2.55 -39.57
CA SER A 183 -23.88 2.57 -39.36
C SER A 183 -23.12 2.57 -40.69
N TRP A 184 -21.92 3.14 -40.70
CA TRP A 184 -20.99 3.04 -41.83
C TRP A 184 -20.32 1.66 -41.84
N GLU A 185 -20.38 0.95 -42.97
CA GLU A 185 -19.70 -0.33 -43.15
C GLU A 185 -18.81 -0.33 -44.41
N SER A 186 -17.80 -1.21 -44.45
CA SER A 186 -16.87 -1.35 -45.59
C SER A 186 -17.06 -2.63 -46.39
N ASN A 187 -17.93 -3.54 -45.94
CA ASN A 187 -18.19 -4.81 -46.61
C ASN A 187 -18.81 -4.59 -48.01
N GLY A 188 -18.20 -5.17 -49.04
CA GLY A 188 -18.65 -4.96 -50.43
C GLY A 188 -18.14 -3.69 -51.08
N CYS A 189 -17.28 -2.91 -50.40
CA CYS A 189 -16.51 -1.80 -50.97
C CYS A 189 -15.00 -2.04 -50.80
N LEU A 190 -14.23 -1.90 -51.87
CA LEU A 190 -12.78 -2.04 -51.89
C LEU A 190 -12.12 -0.71 -52.28
N THR A 191 -10.99 -0.40 -51.65
CA THR A 191 -10.17 0.78 -51.96
C THR A 191 -8.99 0.32 -52.81
N GLU A 192 -8.92 0.74 -54.06
CA GLU A 192 -8.01 0.18 -55.06
C GLU A 192 -6.82 1.09 -55.37
N LEU A 193 -7.07 2.36 -55.65
CA LEU A 193 -6.04 3.32 -56.03
C LEU A 193 -6.06 4.51 -55.08
N LEU A 194 -4.89 4.80 -54.51
CA LEU A 194 -4.67 5.93 -53.62
C LEU A 194 -3.65 6.87 -54.26
N ASN A 195 -4.11 8.06 -54.64
CA ASN A 195 -3.26 9.16 -55.05
C ASN A 195 -3.50 10.35 -54.10
N THR A 196 -2.56 11.28 -54.05
CA THR A 196 -2.67 12.52 -53.25
C THR A 196 -3.92 13.34 -53.57
N SER A 197 -4.44 13.22 -54.79
CA SER A 197 -5.60 13.96 -55.28
C SER A 197 -6.89 13.16 -55.44
N THR A 198 -6.82 11.83 -55.49
CA THR A 198 -7.98 10.97 -55.79
C THR A 198 -7.94 9.65 -55.04
N VAL A 199 -9.13 9.19 -54.62
CA VAL A 199 -9.34 7.88 -54.00
C VAL A 199 -10.32 7.10 -54.87
N THR A 200 -9.92 5.91 -55.30
CA THR A 200 -10.76 5.02 -56.11
C THR A 200 -11.41 3.96 -55.25
N CYS A 201 -12.74 3.98 -55.20
CA CYS A 201 -13.59 3.03 -54.49
C CYS A 201 -14.34 2.13 -55.46
N GLN A 202 -14.29 0.82 -55.26
CA GLN A 202 -15.07 -0.17 -56.00
C GLN A 202 -16.13 -0.79 -55.09
N CYS A 203 -17.41 -0.59 -55.37
CA CYS A 203 -18.50 -1.13 -54.54
C CYS A 203 -19.46 -2.01 -55.33
N ASN A 204 -19.91 -3.12 -54.74
CA ASN A 204 -20.81 -4.08 -55.39
C ASN A 204 -22.31 -3.77 -55.22
N HIS A 205 -22.65 -2.62 -54.64
CA HIS A 205 -24.01 -2.19 -54.38
C HIS A 205 -24.11 -0.67 -54.55
N THR A 206 -25.33 -0.12 -54.45
CA THR A 206 -25.59 1.32 -54.59
C THR A 206 -26.36 1.85 -53.39
N THR A 207 -25.73 2.75 -52.64
CA THR A 207 -26.25 3.37 -51.42
C THR A 207 -25.66 4.78 -51.29
N THR A 208 -25.47 5.28 -50.06
CA THR A 208 -24.66 6.45 -49.77
C THR A 208 -23.21 6.04 -49.52
N PHE A 209 -22.26 6.68 -50.18
CA PHE A 209 -20.83 6.38 -50.10
C PHE A 209 -20.03 7.53 -49.53
N THR A 210 -18.90 7.20 -48.89
CA THR A 210 -17.86 8.15 -48.51
C THR A 210 -16.50 7.46 -48.32
N ALA A 211 -15.43 8.22 -48.17
CA ALA A 211 -14.09 7.72 -47.85
C ALA A 211 -13.61 8.24 -46.49
N PHE A 212 -13.05 7.36 -45.65
CA PHE A 212 -12.53 7.70 -44.33
C PHE A 212 -11.02 7.46 -44.25
N VAL A 213 -10.33 8.24 -43.40
CA VAL A 213 -9.04 7.86 -42.82
C VAL A 213 -9.31 7.11 -41.53
N GLU A 214 -8.82 5.88 -41.45
CA GLU A 214 -8.83 5.03 -40.27
C GLU A 214 -7.42 4.96 -39.68
N VAL A 215 -7.28 5.06 -38.36
CA VAL A 215 -5.98 4.89 -37.68
C VAL A 215 -5.77 3.40 -37.40
N ASN A 216 -4.67 2.83 -37.92
CA ASN A 216 -4.30 1.44 -37.65
C ASN A 216 -3.96 1.29 -36.16
N ASN A 217 -4.70 0.38 -35.50
CA ASN A 217 -4.66 0.09 -34.05
C ASN A 217 -3.36 -0.54 -33.53
N LEU A 218 -2.18 -0.29 -34.12
CA LEU A 218 -0.90 -0.74 -33.58
C LEU A 218 -0.60 -0.15 -32.18
N LEU A 219 -1.23 0.99 -31.85
CA LEU A 219 -1.21 1.58 -30.50
C LEU A 219 -2.02 0.73 -29.49
N ASN A 220 -3.19 0.19 -29.87
CA ASN A 220 -4.03 -0.61 -28.98
C ASN A 220 -3.41 -1.98 -28.62
N GLN A 221 -2.61 -2.56 -29.52
CA GLN A 221 -2.00 -3.88 -29.29
C GLN A 221 -0.88 -3.83 -28.24
N VAL A 222 -0.20 -2.68 -28.11
CA VAL A 222 0.87 -2.46 -27.13
C VAL A 222 0.30 -2.09 -25.75
N ASP A 223 -0.75 -1.26 -25.70
CA ASP A 223 -1.48 -0.98 -24.45
C ASP A 223 -2.09 -2.26 -23.85
N LEU A 224 -2.58 -3.17 -24.71
CA LEU A 224 -3.08 -4.47 -24.28
C LEU A 224 -1.98 -5.33 -23.61
N ALA A 225 -0.77 -5.34 -24.17
CA ALA A 225 0.35 -6.13 -23.63
C ALA A 225 0.78 -5.64 -22.24
N ILE A 226 0.86 -4.32 -22.03
CA ILE A 226 1.19 -3.74 -20.72
C ILE A 226 0.08 -4.00 -19.70
N THR A 227 -1.18 -3.85 -20.13
CA THR A 227 -2.36 -4.15 -19.29
C THR A 227 -2.37 -5.61 -18.83
N ILE A 228 -2.07 -6.55 -19.73
CA ILE A 228 -1.96 -7.99 -19.41
C ILE A 228 -0.77 -8.24 -18.48
N ALA A 229 0.39 -7.62 -18.75
CA ALA A 229 1.57 -7.77 -17.90
C ALA A 229 1.31 -7.31 -16.45
N GLN A 230 0.61 -6.18 -16.27
CA GLN A 230 0.21 -5.68 -14.94
C GLN A 230 -0.67 -6.68 -14.18
N ILE A 231 -1.62 -7.34 -14.86
CA ILE A 231 -2.48 -8.37 -14.24
C ILE A 231 -1.66 -9.58 -13.80
N ILE A 232 -0.77 -10.08 -14.68
CA ILE A 232 0.07 -11.26 -14.40
C ILE A 232 0.99 -10.98 -13.22
N VAL A 233 1.71 -9.85 -13.27
CA VAL A 233 2.67 -9.47 -12.22
C VAL A 233 1.96 -9.25 -10.88
N SER A 234 0.81 -8.57 -10.87
CA SER A 234 0.01 -8.38 -9.65
C SER A 234 -0.47 -9.70 -9.07
N SER A 235 -0.87 -10.65 -9.92
CA SER A 235 -1.29 -11.98 -9.50
C SER A 235 -0.15 -12.77 -8.86
N LEU A 236 1.06 -12.69 -9.41
CA LEU A 236 2.27 -13.29 -8.83
C LEU A 236 2.60 -12.68 -7.47
N LEU A 237 2.51 -11.35 -7.34
CA LEU A 237 2.74 -10.67 -6.07
C LEU A 237 1.72 -11.08 -5.00
N ILE A 238 0.44 -11.26 -5.34
CA ILE A 238 -0.58 -11.77 -4.41
C ILE A 238 -0.21 -13.17 -3.88
N ILE A 239 0.31 -14.06 -4.74
CA ILE A 239 0.78 -15.39 -4.33
C ILE A 239 1.93 -15.25 -3.33
N VAL A 240 2.90 -14.38 -3.60
CA VAL A 240 4.02 -14.10 -2.70
C VAL A 240 3.54 -13.57 -1.35
N ILE A 241 2.62 -12.60 -1.34
CA ILE A 241 2.04 -12.05 -0.10
C ILE A 241 1.29 -13.14 0.68
N SER A 242 0.51 -13.97 -0.01
CA SER A 242 -0.24 -15.06 0.60
C SER A 242 0.69 -16.10 1.25
N ALA A 243 1.84 -16.39 0.62
CA ALA A 243 2.86 -17.25 1.20
C ALA A 243 3.47 -16.65 2.47
N PHE A 244 3.73 -15.33 2.50
CA PHE A 244 4.19 -14.65 3.72
C PHE A 244 3.14 -14.66 4.82
N LEU A 245 1.86 -14.41 4.50
CA LEU A 245 0.76 -14.52 5.46
C LEU A 245 0.67 -15.92 6.07
N LEU A 246 0.76 -16.96 5.24
CA LEU A 246 0.78 -18.35 5.71
C LEU A 246 1.99 -18.61 6.62
N LEU A 247 3.19 -18.16 6.22
CA LEU A 247 4.39 -18.28 7.05
C LEU A 247 4.24 -17.56 8.39
N PHE A 248 3.58 -16.40 8.41
CA PHE A 248 3.29 -15.65 9.62
C PHE A 248 2.32 -16.41 10.54
N ILE A 249 1.26 -17.01 9.98
CA ILE A 249 0.32 -17.85 10.74
C ILE A 249 1.06 -19.05 11.34
N LEU A 250 1.86 -19.75 10.55
CA LEU A 250 2.60 -20.94 10.99
C LEU A 250 3.65 -20.64 12.06
N THR A 251 4.30 -19.47 11.99
CA THR A 251 5.33 -19.06 12.94
C THR A 251 4.78 -18.31 14.16
N SER A 252 3.49 -17.93 14.14
CA SER A 252 2.84 -17.13 15.19
C SER A 252 2.92 -17.74 16.60
N GLN A 253 2.93 -19.08 16.71
CA GLN A 253 2.98 -19.76 18.00
C GLN A 253 4.38 -19.75 18.66
N LYS A 254 5.44 -19.57 17.88
CA LYS A 254 6.83 -19.70 18.35
C LYS A 254 7.59 -18.38 18.45
N ASN A 255 7.08 -17.34 17.80
CA ASN A 255 7.68 -16.03 17.91
C ASN A 255 7.17 -15.30 19.16
N PRO A 256 8.01 -14.51 19.85
CA PRO A 256 7.58 -13.56 20.89
C PRO A 256 6.76 -12.37 20.33
N MET A 257 6.02 -12.59 19.24
CA MET A 257 5.24 -11.60 18.49
C MET A 257 3.90 -11.23 19.14
N LYS A 258 3.59 -11.68 20.37
CA LYS A 258 2.41 -11.16 21.12
C LYS A 258 2.41 -9.62 21.14
N SER A 259 3.58 -9.00 21.09
CA SER A 259 3.80 -7.56 20.97
C SER A 259 3.31 -6.96 19.62
N ARG A 260 3.57 -7.60 18.48
CA ARG A 260 3.29 -7.05 17.13
C ARG A 260 1.80 -7.08 16.71
N TRP A 261 0.97 -7.87 17.39
CA TRP A 261 -0.49 -7.97 17.19
C TRP A 261 -0.90 -8.23 15.72
N ILE A 262 -2.17 -7.99 15.36
CA ILE A 262 -2.75 -8.25 14.02
C ILE A 262 -2.22 -7.29 12.93
N LEU A 263 -1.38 -6.31 13.28
CA LEU A 263 -1.00 -5.21 12.38
C LEU A 263 -0.26 -5.66 11.11
N PRO A 264 0.74 -6.58 11.16
CA PRO A 264 1.37 -7.11 9.96
C PRO A 264 0.38 -7.82 9.03
N PHE A 265 -0.57 -8.58 9.60
CA PHE A 265 -1.61 -9.26 8.82
C PHE A 265 -2.52 -8.26 8.11
N PHE A 266 -2.95 -7.21 8.82
CA PHE A 266 -3.78 -6.16 8.24
C PHE A 266 -3.05 -5.41 7.12
N ALA A 267 -1.76 -5.07 7.31
CA ALA A 267 -0.97 -4.36 6.31
C ALA A 267 -0.73 -5.20 5.05
N LEU A 268 -0.39 -6.48 5.20
CA LEU A 268 -0.23 -7.41 4.08
C LEU A 268 -1.57 -7.70 3.36
N ALA A 269 -2.67 -7.85 4.10
CA ALA A 269 -4.00 -7.98 3.51
C ALA A 269 -4.42 -6.72 2.74
N SER A 270 -4.07 -5.53 3.26
CA SER A 270 -4.31 -4.27 2.58
C SER A 270 -3.53 -4.17 1.26
N LEU A 271 -2.31 -4.71 1.19
CA LEU A 271 -1.58 -4.81 -0.07
C LEU A 271 -2.24 -5.76 -1.08
N ILE A 272 -2.87 -6.86 -0.63
CA ILE A 272 -3.66 -7.72 -1.53
C ILE A 272 -4.84 -6.94 -2.11
N VAL A 273 -5.58 -6.22 -1.25
CA VAL A 273 -6.68 -5.36 -1.68
C VAL A 273 -6.18 -4.31 -2.67
N GLU A 274 -5.04 -3.68 -2.40
CA GLU A 274 -4.40 -2.72 -3.30
C GLU A 274 -4.11 -3.33 -4.68
N LEU A 275 -3.49 -4.51 -4.73
CA LEU A 275 -3.17 -5.16 -6.00
C LEU A 275 -4.42 -5.55 -6.80
N ILE A 276 -5.47 -6.00 -6.12
CA ILE A 276 -6.73 -6.38 -6.76
C ILE A 276 -7.44 -5.14 -7.33
N PHE A 277 -7.58 -4.07 -6.54
CA PHE A 277 -8.42 -2.92 -6.89
C PHE A 277 -7.67 -1.82 -7.68
N SER A 278 -6.35 -1.68 -7.56
CA SER A 278 -5.58 -0.75 -8.39
C SER A 278 -5.18 -1.33 -9.75
N PHE A 279 -4.88 -2.64 -9.83
CA PHE A 279 -4.37 -3.24 -11.06
C PHE A 279 -5.34 -4.23 -11.69
N ILE A 280 -5.77 -5.27 -10.96
CA ILE A 280 -6.52 -6.38 -11.59
C ILE A 280 -7.90 -5.93 -12.08
N VAL A 281 -8.72 -5.35 -11.21
CA VAL A 281 -10.10 -4.96 -11.54
C VAL A 281 -10.15 -3.88 -12.64
N PRO A 282 -9.40 -2.75 -12.54
CA PRO A 282 -9.42 -1.72 -13.58
C PRO A 282 -8.95 -2.22 -14.95
N ASN A 283 -7.91 -3.06 -14.97
CA ASN A 283 -7.33 -3.58 -16.21
C ASN A 283 -8.20 -4.67 -16.83
N ALA A 284 -8.81 -5.55 -16.02
CA ALA A 284 -9.75 -6.56 -16.51
C ALA A 284 -10.99 -5.92 -17.16
N ILE A 285 -11.51 -4.84 -16.57
CA ILE A 285 -12.63 -4.07 -17.16
C ILE A 285 -12.19 -3.40 -18.46
N SER A 286 -10.97 -2.86 -18.51
CA SER A 286 -10.42 -2.25 -19.72
C SER A 286 -10.31 -3.25 -20.88
N LEU A 287 -9.95 -4.51 -20.58
CA LEU A 287 -9.86 -5.60 -21.57
C LEU A 287 -11.23 -6.08 -22.07
N SER A 288 -12.30 -5.90 -21.29
CA SER A 288 -13.66 -6.35 -21.64
C SER A 288 -14.41 -5.40 -22.61
N GLY A 289 -13.83 -4.26 -22.98
CA GLY A 289 -14.51 -3.11 -23.57
C GLY A 289 -14.99 -3.23 -25.04
N SER A 290 -15.94 -4.11 -25.32
CA SER A 290 -16.62 -4.18 -26.64
C SER A 290 -17.92 -3.35 -26.71
N ASP A 291 -18.56 -3.05 -25.57
CA ASP A 291 -19.91 -2.46 -25.52
C ASP A 291 -19.98 -1.11 -24.80
N ARG A 292 -20.72 -0.14 -25.37
CA ARG A 292 -20.87 1.24 -24.86
C ARG A 292 -21.49 1.33 -23.46
N SER A 293 -22.39 0.41 -23.09
CA SER A 293 -22.98 0.33 -21.74
C SER A 293 -21.95 -0.10 -20.69
N VAL A 294 -21.00 -0.96 -21.08
CA VAL A 294 -19.90 -1.43 -20.23
C VAL A 294 -18.88 -0.31 -19.98
N LEU A 295 -18.70 0.63 -20.92
CA LEU A 295 -17.77 1.75 -20.78
C LEU A 295 -18.16 2.73 -19.66
N SER A 296 -19.46 3.07 -19.55
CA SER A 296 -19.97 3.98 -18.51
C SER A 296 -19.89 3.34 -17.12
N ALA A 297 -20.33 2.08 -17.00
CA ALA A 297 -20.20 1.31 -15.76
C ALA A 297 -18.72 1.11 -15.37
N GLY A 298 -17.84 0.92 -16.36
CA GLY A 298 -16.41 0.72 -16.14
C GLY A 298 -15.71 1.90 -15.47
N ASN A 299 -16.09 3.14 -15.82
CA ASN A 299 -15.50 4.32 -15.19
C ASN A 299 -15.89 4.46 -13.71
N ILE A 300 -17.15 4.16 -13.36
CA ILE A 300 -17.62 4.17 -11.97
C ILE A 300 -16.87 3.10 -11.17
N VAL A 301 -16.76 1.89 -11.71
CA VAL A 301 -16.05 0.80 -11.02
C VAL A 301 -14.57 1.13 -10.83
N LYS A 302 -13.90 1.77 -11.81
CA LYS A 302 -12.51 2.24 -11.66
C LYS A 302 -12.38 3.26 -10.52
N GLN A 303 -13.30 4.22 -10.41
CA GLN A 303 -13.28 5.22 -9.33
C GLN A 303 -13.53 4.60 -7.95
N VAL A 304 -14.50 3.68 -7.84
CA VAL A 304 -14.79 2.96 -6.59
C VAL A 304 -13.63 2.05 -6.20
N SER A 305 -13.01 1.38 -7.18
CA SER A 305 -11.84 0.53 -6.93
C SER A 305 -10.67 1.35 -6.39
N ALA A 306 -10.38 2.51 -7.02
CA ALA A 306 -9.36 3.43 -6.52
C ALA A 306 -9.66 3.92 -5.09
N MET A 307 -10.92 4.23 -4.76
CA MET A 307 -11.32 4.61 -3.40
C MET A 307 -11.02 3.51 -2.38
N ILE A 308 -11.41 2.27 -2.67
CA ILE A 308 -11.17 1.12 -1.78
C ILE A 308 -9.65 0.94 -1.60
N SER A 309 -8.93 0.89 -2.72
CA SER A 309 -7.49 0.69 -2.77
C SER A 309 -6.74 1.71 -1.90
N VAL A 310 -6.95 3.00 -2.18
CA VAL A 310 -6.31 4.10 -1.47
C VAL A 310 -6.64 4.09 0.02
N THR A 311 -7.87 3.76 0.39
CA THR A 311 -8.27 3.67 1.80
C THR A 311 -7.46 2.60 2.52
N PHE A 312 -7.38 1.39 1.97
CA PHE A 312 -6.63 0.30 2.59
C PHE A 312 -5.12 0.55 2.60
N PHE A 313 -4.57 1.09 1.52
CA PHE A 313 -3.15 1.45 1.46
C PHE A 313 -2.80 2.54 2.49
N ALA A 314 -3.63 3.58 2.61
CA ALA A 314 -3.43 4.64 3.60
C ALA A 314 -3.50 4.11 5.04
N LEU A 315 -4.44 3.20 5.33
CA LEU A 315 -4.55 2.53 6.62
C LEU A 315 -3.35 1.61 6.89
N ALA A 316 -2.81 0.93 5.89
CA ALA A 316 -1.62 0.09 6.04
C ALA A 316 -0.41 0.93 6.48
N LEU A 317 -0.20 2.08 5.82
CA LEU A 317 0.87 3.02 6.18
C LEU A 317 0.69 3.60 7.59
N LEU A 318 -0.54 4.00 7.96
CA LEU A 318 -0.84 4.47 9.32
C LEU A 318 -0.53 3.37 10.36
N ASN A 319 -0.98 2.14 10.11
CA ASN A 319 -0.75 1.02 11.01
C ASN A 319 0.73 0.71 11.17
N TYR A 320 1.53 0.90 10.11
CA TYR A 320 2.99 0.82 10.21
C TYR A 320 3.56 1.91 11.13
N VAL A 321 3.12 3.17 10.99
CA VAL A 321 3.56 4.24 11.92
C VAL A 321 3.19 3.90 13.36
N VAL A 322 1.96 3.47 13.59
CA VAL A 322 1.48 3.07 14.91
C VAL A 322 2.32 1.92 15.46
N LEU A 323 2.69 0.94 14.63
CA LEU A 323 3.56 -0.16 15.01
C LEU A 323 4.95 0.33 15.44
N VAL A 324 5.57 1.25 14.68
CA VAL A 324 6.89 1.82 14.99
C VAL A 324 6.84 2.69 16.25
N VAL A 325 5.85 3.56 16.38
CA VAL A 325 5.64 4.39 17.58
C VAL A 325 5.42 3.52 18.80
N ARG A 326 4.58 2.49 18.67
CA ARG A 326 4.34 1.51 19.73
C ARG A 326 5.63 0.83 20.13
N TYR A 327 6.41 0.34 19.17
CA TYR A 327 7.70 -0.28 19.44
C TYR A 327 8.66 0.66 20.19
N LEU A 328 8.79 1.92 19.75
CA LEU A 328 9.62 2.93 20.41
C LEU A 328 9.17 3.17 21.86
N LEU A 329 7.87 3.40 22.07
CA LEU A 329 7.28 3.65 23.38
C LEU A 329 7.53 2.48 24.33
N PHE A 330 7.35 1.25 23.83
CA PHE A 330 7.65 0.06 24.59
C PHE A 330 9.14 0.00 24.91
N ARG A 331 10.03 -0.03 23.91
CA ARG A 331 11.48 -0.17 24.09
C ARG A 331 12.08 0.76 25.16
N TYR A 332 11.69 2.02 25.16
CA TYR A 332 12.23 3.03 26.09
C TYR A 332 11.30 3.35 27.26
N MET A 333 10.25 2.57 27.50
CA MET A 333 9.24 2.87 28.52
C MET A 333 9.87 3.10 29.90
N TYR A 334 10.78 2.20 30.31
CA TYR A 334 11.41 2.24 31.63
C TYR A 334 12.36 3.43 31.77
N GLU A 335 13.14 3.72 30.74
CA GLU A 335 14.07 4.84 30.73
C GLU A 335 13.34 6.18 30.68
N ILE A 336 12.25 6.26 29.91
CA ILE A 336 11.36 7.41 29.87
C ILE A 336 10.76 7.63 31.27
N MET A 337 10.29 6.56 31.91
CA MET A 337 9.74 6.63 33.28
C MET A 337 10.80 7.10 34.29
N GLU A 338 12.04 6.62 34.20
CA GLU A 338 13.15 7.05 35.05
C GLU A 338 13.51 8.53 34.82
N LEU A 339 13.58 8.97 33.56
CA LEU A 339 13.82 10.38 33.22
C LEU A 339 12.70 11.29 33.76
N PHE A 340 11.45 10.86 33.66
CA PHE A 340 10.33 11.60 34.22
C PHE A 340 10.38 11.67 35.73
N ALA A 341 10.71 10.55 36.41
CA ALA A 341 10.88 10.54 37.86
C ALA A 341 11.95 11.56 38.29
N LYS A 342 13.09 11.62 37.59
CA LYS A 342 14.15 12.62 37.83
C LYS A 342 13.66 14.06 37.60
N LEU A 343 12.97 14.33 36.49
CA LEU A 343 12.45 15.66 36.18
C LEU A 343 11.40 16.16 37.18
N VAL A 344 10.55 15.25 37.67
CA VAL A 344 9.55 15.57 38.71
C VAL A 344 10.26 15.91 40.02
N HIS A 345 11.25 15.10 40.41
CA HIS A 345 12.02 15.32 41.63
C HIS A 345 12.81 16.64 41.59
N ASP A 346 13.45 16.97 40.46
CA ASP A 346 14.19 18.22 40.29
C ASP A 346 13.28 19.46 40.40
N LYS A 347 12.06 19.40 39.84
CA LYS A 347 11.07 20.48 39.99
C LYS A 347 10.66 20.70 41.43
N GLU A 348 10.49 19.62 42.19
CA GLU A 348 10.10 19.68 43.59
C GLU A 348 11.20 20.29 44.47
N VAL A 349 12.46 19.93 44.22
CA VAL A 349 13.62 20.55 44.88
C VAL A 349 13.69 22.05 44.60
N ILE A 350 13.41 22.48 43.37
CA ILE A 350 13.39 23.90 43.00
C ILE A 350 12.20 24.64 43.67
N MET A 351 11.02 24.01 43.75
CA MET A 351 9.86 24.60 44.44
C MET A 351 10.10 24.73 45.95
N ASN A 352 10.61 23.69 46.61
CA ASN A 352 10.89 23.73 48.05
C ASN A 352 11.96 24.77 48.42
N ARG A 353 12.93 25.01 47.53
CA ARG A 353 13.95 26.06 47.73
C ARG A 353 13.37 27.48 47.71
N ASN A 354 12.26 27.71 47.00
CA ASN A 354 11.59 29.01 46.95
C ASN A 354 10.52 29.19 48.04
N VAL A 355 10.02 28.10 48.63
CA VAL A 355 9.02 28.13 49.73
C VAL A 355 9.68 28.18 51.11
N SER A 356 10.98 27.89 51.21
CA SER A 356 11.77 27.96 52.45
C SER A 356 11.88 29.38 53.07
N SER A 357 11.31 30.42 52.45
CA SER A 357 11.21 31.78 53.00
C SER A 357 9.88 32.11 53.70
N SER A 358 8.92 31.18 53.73
CA SER A 358 7.67 31.33 54.49
C SER A 358 7.49 30.18 55.47
N ASN A 359 7.55 30.47 56.77
CA ASN A 359 7.31 29.52 57.88
C ASN A 359 5.86 29.02 57.91
N MET A 360 5.49 28.16 56.96
CA MET A 360 4.22 27.44 56.99
C MET A 360 4.55 25.95 57.00
N ASN A 361 4.21 25.29 58.11
CA ASN A 361 4.33 23.85 58.29
C ASN A 361 3.42 23.15 57.28
N PHE A 362 3.94 22.89 56.08
CA PHE A 362 3.30 22.08 55.06
C PHE A 362 3.84 20.66 55.20
N ASP A 363 2.97 19.72 55.55
CA ASP A 363 3.28 18.29 55.62
C ASP A 363 3.36 17.75 54.17
N PRO A 364 4.56 17.48 53.62
CA PRO A 364 4.71 17.19 52.19
C PRO A 364 4.28 15.76 51.82
N SER A 365 3.82 14.97 52.79
CA SER A 365 3.72 13.52 52.65
C SER A 365 2.39 13.01 52.06
N GLN A 366 1.33 13.82 51.96
CA GLN A 366 0.00 13.31 51.61
C GLN A 366 -0.50 13.62 50.18
N ASP A 367 0.02 14.63 49.49
CA ASP A 367 -0.51 15.03 48.17
C ASP A 367 0.28 14.47 46.96
N PHE A 368 1.44 13.86 47.19
CA PHE A 368 2.30 13.37 46.11
C PHE A 368 1.86 12.02 45.53
N GLU A 369 1.11 11.23 46.30
CA GLU A 369 0.78 9.84 45.95
C GLU A 369 -0.37 9.73 44.93
N ASN A 370 -1.20 10.77 44.78
CA ASN A 370 -2.40 10.73 43.92
C ASN A 370 -2.22 11.29 42.50
N ASN A 371 -1.06 11.85 42.17
CA ASN A 371 -0.76 12.39 40.85
C ASN A 371 0.28 11.54 40.12
N GLN A 372 -0.04 10.26 39.88
CA GLN A 372 0.59 9.59 38.74
C GLN A 372 0.50 10.51 37.51
N PRO A 373 1.60 10.71 36.77
CA PRO A 373 1.60 11.64 35.65
C PRO A 373 0.55 11.17 34.64
N LYS A 374 -0.54 11.94 34.49
CA LYS A 374 -1.67 11.68 33.55
C LYS A 374 -1.19 11.28 32.15
N TRP A 375 0.02 11.69 31.79
CA TRP A 375 0.73 11.34 30.58
C TRP A 375 1.05 9.84 30.41
N PHE A 376 1.42 9.12 31.47
CA PHE A 376 1.70 7.69 31.40
C PHE A 376 0.43 6.89 31.05
N TRP A 377 -0.68 7.25 31.70
CA TRP A 377 -2.00 6.71 31.37
C TRP A 377 -2.39 7.01 29.92
N LEU A 378 -2.13 8.23 29.45
CA LEU A 378 -2.37 8.62 28.06
C LEU A 378 -1.55 7.77 27.08
N LEU A 379 -0.26 7.56 27.35
CA LEU A 379 0.62 6.71 26.53
C LEU A 379 0.15 5.26 26.49
N LYS A 380 -0.18 4.67 27.65
CA LYS A 380 -0.73 3.30 27.75
C LYS A 380 -2.05 3.18 26.99
N ARG A 381 -2.90 4.21 27.05
CA ARG A 381 -4.18 4.26 26.33
C ARG A 381 -3.98 4.42 24.82
N MET A 382 -3.03 5.24 24.37
CA MET A 382 -2.68 5.36 22.94
C MET A 382 -2.15 4.06 22.36
N ALA A 383 -1.41 3.28 23.15
CA ALA A 383 -0.93 1.96 22.76
C ALA A 383 -2.01 0.85 22.83
N SER A 384 -3.23 1.17 23.30
CA SER A 384 -4.29 0.18 23.45
C SER A 384 -4.91 -0.22 22.11
N LYS A 385 -5.30 -1.50 22.01
CA LYS A 385 -5.92 -2.08 20.80
C LYS A 385 -7.20 -1.34 20.37
N GLY A 386 -8.03 -0.96 21.35
CA GLY A 386 -9.30 -0.28 21.09
C GLY A 386 -9.11 1.10 20.47
N VAL A 387 -8.14 1.87 20.96
CA VAL A 387 -7.83 3.19 20.40
C VAL A 387 -7.29 3.05 18.97
N GLN A 388 -6.44 2.06 18.69
CA GLN A 388 -5.92 1.84 17.35
C GLN A 388 -7.03 1.49 16.34
N ILE A 389 -7.96 0.60 16.70
CA ILE A 389 -9.11 0.27 15.86
C ILE A 389 -9.98 1.52 15.63
N MET A 390 -10.22 2.31 16.67
CA MET A 390 -11.02 3.54 16.57
C MET A 390 -10.35 4.57 15.65
N VAL A 391 -9.04 4.80 15.77
CA VAL A 391 -8.28 5.70 14.89
C VAL A 391 -8.35 5.24 13.43
N ASN A 392 -8.20 3.94 13.16
CA ASN A 392 -8.34 3.39 11.80
C ASN A 392 -9.75 3.58 11.23
N ILE A 393 -10.80 3.34 12.03
CA ILE A 393 -12.19 3.54 11.60
C ILE A 393 -12.45 5.02 11.29
N VAL A 394 -12.02 5.93 12.15
CA VAL A 394 -12.19 7.37 11.96
C VAL A 394 -11.46 7.82 10.69
N LEU A 395 -10.21 7.40 10.49
CA LEU A 395 -9.46 7.75 9.29
C LEU A 395 -10.11 7.17 8.02
N ALA A 396 -10.59 5.92 8.06
CA ALA A 396 -11.30 5.31 6.94
C ALA A 396 -12.54 6.12 6.55
N ILE A 397 -13.35 6.57 7.53
CA ILE A 397 -14.53 7.41 7.29
C ILE A 397 -14.13 8.75 6.65
N ILE A 398 -13.05 9.38 7.13
CA ILE A 398 -12.55 10.64 6.58
C ILE A 398 -12.11 10.46 5.11
N ILE A 399 -11.33 9.42 4.81
CA ILE A 399 -10.85 9.15 3.45
C ILE A 399 -12.03 8.83 2.52
N ILE A 400 -12.94 7.94 2.94
CA ILE A 400 -14.13 7.60 2.14
C ILE A 400 -14.98 8.85 1.90
N GLY A 401 -15.22 9.67 2.93
CA GLY A 401 -15.95 10.93 2.80
C GLY A 401 -15.28 11.89 1.80
N TYR A 402 -13.95 12.02 1.85
CA TYR A 402 -13.17 12.79 0.89
C TYR A 402 -13.37 12.29 -0.55
N PHE A 403 -13.26 10.99 -0.79
CA PHE A 403 -13.50 10.40 -2.13
C PHE A 403 -14.93 10.61 -2.62
N VAL A 404 -15.93 10.37 -1.77
CA VAL A 404 -17.35 10.52 -2.13
C VAL A 404 -17.68 11.95 -2.57
N ILE A 405 -17.11 12.96 -1.90
CA ILE A 405 -17.27 14.37 -2.31
C ILE A 405 -16.72 14.57 -3.73
N PHE A 406 -15.50 14.14 -4.00
CA PHE A 406 -14.87 14.35 -5.32
C PHE A 406 -15.53 13.53 -6.43
N ILE A 407 -15.93 12.28 -6.18
CA ILE A 407 -16.70 11.47 -7.13
C ILE A 407 -18.04 12.16 -7.46
N SER A 408 -18.72 12.75 -6.46
CA SER A 408 -19.96 13.49 -6.69
C SER A 408 -19.74 14.76 -7.52
N LEU A 409 -18.62 15.46 -7.32
CA LEU A 409 -18.26 16.65 -8.11
C LEU A 409 -17.93 16.30 -9.58
N VAL A 410 -17.30 15.15 -9.82
CA VAL A 410 -17.08 14.63 -11.18
C VAL A 410 -18.40 14.20 -11.82
N GLY A 411 -19.26 13.50 -11.08
CA GLY A 411 -20.57 13.05 -11.57
C GLY A 411 -21.50 14.20 -11.96
N THR A 412 -21.43 15.32 -11.24
CA THR A 412 -22.16 16.56 -11.57
C THR A 412 -21.51 17.38 -12.69
N SER A 413 -20.41 16.90 -13.28
CA SER A 413 -19.60 17.61 -14.28
C SER A 413 -19.05 18.97 -13.79
N SER A 414 -18.99 19.18 -12.47
CA SER A 414 -18.45 20.40 -11.86
C SER A 414 -16.92 20.46 -11.98
N ILE A 415 -16.27 19.30 -12.05
CA ILE A 415 -14.82 19.14 -12.19
C ILE A 415 -14.53 18.20 -13.36
N ALA A 416 -13.55 18.55 -14.19
CA ALA A 416 -13.07 17.69 -15.28
C ALA A 416 -12.38 16.42 -14.74
N SER A 417 -12.57 15.28 -15.43
CA SER A 417 -11.98 13.99 -15.00
C SER A 417 -10.46 14.03 -14.84
N THR A 418 -9.75 14.83 -15.65
CA THR A 418 -8.30 14.99 -15.55
C THR A 418 -7.88 15.73 -14.28
N SER A 419 -8.64 16.75 -13.89
CA SER A 419 -8.42 17.50 -12.65
C SER A 419 -8.68 16.64 -11.43
N TYR A 420 -9.74 15.82 -11.47
CA TYR A 420 -9.99 14.82 -10.43
C TYR A 420 -8.80 13.87 -10.24
N THR A 421 -8.31 13.24 -11.31
CA THR A 421 -7.17 12.31 -11.20
C THR A 421 -5.94 12.98 -10.62
N LYS A 422 -5.62 14.22 -11.02
CA LYS A 422 -4.51 15.00 -10.47
C LYS A 422 -4.67 15.31 -8.98
N VAL A 423 -5.87 15.74 -8.56
CA VAL A 423 -6.14 16.05 -7.15
C VAL A 423 -6.07 14.80 -6.29
N MET A 424 -6.66 13.69 -6.74
CA MET A 424 -6.63 12.43 -5.99
C MET A 424 -5.20 11.88 -5.89
N ALA A 425 -4.48 11.83 -7.01
CA ALA A 425 -3.09 11.40 -7.02
C ALA A 425 -2.20 12.31 -6.16
N GLY A 426 -2.33 13.63 -6.29
CA GLY A 426 -1.59 14.60 -5.47
C GLY A 426 -1.90 14.45 -3.98
N SER A 427 -3.17 14.21 -3.61
CA SER A 427 -3.56 14.00 -2.22
C SER A 427 -2.98 12.71 -1.62
N LEU A 428 -2.94 11.62 -2.39
CA LEU A 428 -2.30 10.37 -1.95
C LEU A 428 -0.80 10.55 -1.78
N LEU A 429 -0.13 11.16 -2.76
CA LEU A 429 1.30 11.45 -2.68
C LEU A 429 1.62 12.32 -1.46
N GLY A 430 0.85 13.38 -1.23
CA GLY A 430 0.99 14.23 -0.05
C GLY A 430 0.81 13.46 1.25
N TYR A 431 -0.21 12.60 1.34
CA TYR A 431 -0.43 11.74 2.50
C TYR A 431 0.76 10.80 2.75
N VAL A 432 1.25 10.10 1.72
CA VAL A 432 2.40 9.19 1.83
C VAL A 432 3.65 9.94 2.32
N LEU A 433 3.92 11.14 1.78
CA LEU A 433 5.06 11.96 2.19
C LEU A 433 4.94 12.43 3.65
N VAL A 434 3.76 12.86 4.09
CA VAL A 434 3.52 13.28 5.48
C VAL A 434 3.71 12.11 6.44
N ILE A 435 3.12 10.96 6.12
CA ILE A 435 3.27 9.75 6.94
C ILE A 435 4.74 9.30 6.99
N SER A 436 5.43 9.34 5.87
CA SER A 436 6.86 8.97 5.81
C SER A 436 7.72 9.93 6.62
N LEU A 437 7.42 11.23 6.62
CA LEU A 437 8.10 12.21 7.45
C LEU A 437 7.90 11.91 8.94
N ILE A 438 6.69 11.51 9.35
CA ILE A 438 6.42 11.10 10.74
C ILE A 438 7.27 9.88 11.10
N VAL A 439 7.36 8.87 10.22
CA VAL A 439 8.22 7.69 10.46
C VAL A 439 9.69 8.10 10.60
N ILE A 440 10.21 8.99 9.75
CA ILE A 440 11.58 9.50 9.87
C ILE A 440 11.78 10.18 11.23
N ILE A 441 10.85 11.04 11.67
CA ILE A 441 10.93 11.70 12.98
C ILE A 441 11.00 10.67 14.10
N VAL A 442 10.17 9.63 14.07
CA VAL A 442 10.18 8.55 15.08
C VAL A 442 11.51 7.80 15.09
N PHE A 443 12.11 7.56 13.92
CA PHE A 443 13.43 6.92 13.83
C PHE A 443 14.58 7.82 14.27
N VAL A 444 14.50 9.13 14.03
CA VAL A 444 15.46 10.10 14.57
C VAL A 444 15.36 10.11 16.10
N LEU A 445 14.14 10.04 16.65
CA LEU A 445 13.94 9.90 18.10
C LEU A 445 14.52 8.57 18.63
N ASP A 446 14.36 7.45 17.93
CA ASP A 446 15.02 6.16 18.27
C ASP A 446 16.54 6.33 18.33
N ALA A 447 17.14 6.96 17.31
CA ALA A 447 18.58 7.18 17.26
C ALA A 447 19.08 8.09 18.39
N VAL A 448 18.33 9.15 18.71
CA VAL A 448 18.66 10.06 19.82
C VAL A 448 18.53 9.34 21.17
N PHE A 449 17.48 8.55 21.38
CA PHE A 449 17.31 7.80 22.62
C PHE A 449 18.37 6.73 22.79
N GLU A 450 18.67 5.93 21.75
CA GLU A 450 19.76 4.96 21.78
C GLU A 450 21.08 5.66 22.12
N SER A 451 21.43 6.74 21.42
CA SER A 451 22.68 7.47 21.69
C SER A 451 22.76 7.96 23.13
N ARG A 452 21.64 8.41 23.72
CA ARG A 452 21.61 8.95 25.08
C ARG A 452 21.66 7.86 26.15
N PHE A 453 20.97 6.74 25.95
CA PHE A 453 20.89 5.67 26.94
C PHE A 453 22.07 4.70 26.87
N THR A 454 22.63 4.47 25.68
CA THR A 454 23.86 3.68 25.53
C THR A 454 25.03 4.38 26.21
N GLN A 455 25.10 5.71 26.17
CA GLN A 455 26.10 6.48 26.95
C GLN A 455 26.01 6.22 28.45
N MET A 456 24.81 6.15 29.04
CA MET A 456 24.67 5.86 30.48
C MET A 456 25.11 4.42 30.83
N THR A 457 24.89 3.48 29.91
CA THR A 457 25.27 2.07 30.08
C THR A 457 26.79 1.88 29.91
N ASP A 458 27.39 2.60 28.97
CA ASP A 458 28.82 2.59 28.74
C ASP A 458 29.57 3.35 29.82
N GLU A 459 29.04 4.43 30.40
CA GLU A 459 29.64 5.07 31.59
C GLU A 459 29.68 4.13 32.80
N THR A 460 28.69 3.24 32.95
CA THR A 460 28.70 2.20 34.00
C THR A 460 29.70 1.08 33.68
N LYS A 461 29.90 0.72 32.41
CA LYS A 461 30.97 -0.20 32.00
C LYS A 461 32.36 0.42 32.09
N LEU A 462 32.50 1.70 31.76
CA LEU A 462 33.75 2.45 31.84
C LEU A 462 34.12 2.69 33.30
N THR A 463 33.19 2.92 34.22
CA THR A 463 33.54 2.96 35.66
C THR A 463 34.03 1.61 36.20
N LEU A 464 33.59 0.48 35.61
CA LEU A 464 34.11 -0.86 35.91
C LEU A 464 35.45 -1.16 35.21
N SER A 465 35.66 -0.65 33.98
CA SER A 465 36.86 -0.93 33.16
C SER A 465 38.00 0.07 33.40
N LYS A 466 37.70 1.33 33.73
CA LYS A 466 38.67 2.40 34.04
C LYS A 466 39.40 2.19 35.37
N LYS A 467 39.02 1.17 36.14
CA LYS A 467 39.82 0.68 37.27
C LYS A 467 41.07 -0.10 36.83
N ASN A 468 41.17 -0.50 35.55
CA ASN A 468 42.23 -1.40 35.08
C ASN A 468 43.09 -0.89 33.91
N SER A 469 42.86 0.27 33.31
CA SER A 469 43.69 0.68 32.16
C SER A 469 43.80 2.20 32.02
N GLU A 470 44.94 2.70 32.50
CA GLU A 470 45.43 4.06 32.30
C GLU A 470 46.76 3.97 31.52
N MET A 471 46.71 4.28 30.22
CA MET A 471 47.81 4.53 29.23
C MET A 471 47.24 4.16 27.84
N ASP A 472 47.43 4.86 26.73
CA ASP A 472 48.28 5.97 26.34
C ASP A 472 47.65 6.50 25.03
N PHE A 473 47.54 7.82 24.82
CA PHE A 473 46.86 8.40 23.64
C PHE A 473 47.88 9.07 22.71
N LYS A 474 48.06 8.53 21.50
CA LYS A 474 48.70 9.24 20.39
C LYS A 474 47.72 9.49 19.26
N THR A 475 47.53 10.78 19.02
CA THR A 475 46.78 11.42 17.96
C THR A 475 47.58 11.37 16.65
N GLN A 476 46.95 11.00 15.53
CA GLN A 476 47.10 11.59 14.17
C GLN A 476 46.63 10.62 13.07
N GLU A 477 45.33 10.27 13.04
CA GLU A 477 44.68 9.64 11.88
C GLU A 477 43.18 10.01 11.80
N SER A 478 42.86 11.27 12.08
CA SER A 478 41.53 11.68 12.57
C SER A 478 40.39 11.63 11.56
N GLN A 479 40.61 11.80 10.25
CA GLN A 479 39.49 11.90 9.29
C GLN A 479 39.00 10.55 8.73
N LYS A 480 39.91 9.62 8.40
CA LYS A 480 39.50 8.26 7.98
C LYS A 480 38.93 7.47 9.16
N GLN A 481 39.53 7.60 10.35
CA GLN A 481 38.97 7.02 11.56
C GLN A 481 37.62 7.64 11.92
N LEU A 482 37.39 8.94 11.68
CA LEU A 482 36.06 9.54 11.90
C LEU A 482 35.00 8.92 10.98
N ILE A 483 35.28 8.78 9.68
CA ILE A 483 34.31 8.19 8.74
C ILE A 483 34.09 6.71 9.03
N GLU A 484 35.14 5.93 9.31
CA GLU A 484 35.00 4.52 9.67
C GLU A 484 34.33 4.34 11.03
N SER A 485 34.63 5.19 12.02
CA SER A 485 33.94 5.18 13.32
C SER A 485 32.46 5.56 13.19
N PHE A 486 32.12 6.48 12.28
CA PHE A 486 30.75 6.87 12.00
C PHE A 486 29.98 5.78 11.25
N LEU A 487 30.59 5.18 10.22
CA LEU A 487 30.00 4.05 9.48
C LEU A 487 29.85 2.81 10.37
N ASN A 488 30.84 2.52 11.22
CA ASN A 488 30.74 1.46 12.22
C ASN A 488 29.72 1.79 13.30
N GLY A 489 29.57 3.07 13.67
CA GLY A 489 28.51 3.55 14.57
C GLY A 489 27.13 3.34 13.98
N ILE A 490 26.93 3.66 12.70
CA ILE A 490 25.69 3.40 11.96
C ILE A 490 25.45 1.89 11.84
N LYS A 491 26.46 1.12 11.43
CA LYS A 491 26.34 -0.33 11.32
C LYS A 491 25.95 -0.96 12.65
N ASN A 492 26.66 -0.60 13.72
CA ASN A 492 26.35 -1.04 15.08
C ASN A 492 24.94 -0.60 15.50
N TYR A 493 24.51 0.62 15.18
CA TYR A 493 23.14 1.05 15.43
C TYR A 493 22.11 0.12 14.75
N PHE A 494 22.33 -0.26 13.49
CA PHE A 494 21.41 -1.15 12.78
C PHE A 494 21.53 -2.63 13.19
N THR A 495 22.65 -3.08 13.76
CA THR A 495 22.87 -4.49 14.12
C THR A 495 22.73 -4.80 15.61
N THR A 496 22.96 -3.84 16.49
CA THR A 496 23.05 -4.03 17.93
C THR A 496 21.70 -3.74 18.59
N ASN A 497 21.23 -4.66 19.45
CA ASN A 497 19.99 -4.53 20.24
C ASN A 497 18.69 -4.40 19.41
N ASP A 498 18.63 -4.96 18.20
CA ASP A 498 17.39 -5.02 17.40
C ASP A 498 16.92 -6.46 17.20
N ALA A 499 16.51 -7.12 18.29
CA ALA A 499 16.06 -8.51 18.27
C ALA A 499 14.82 -8.76 17.39
N LEU A 500 14.07 -7.70 17.04
CA LEU A 500 12.91 -7.77 16.14
C LEU A 500 13.18 -7.19 14.74
N SER A 501 14.41 -6.81 14.41
CA SER A 501 14.79 -6.26 13.10
C SER A 501 13.94 -5.06 12.61
N PHE A 502 13.39 -4.26 13.52
CA PHE A 502 12.56 -3.11 13.17
C PHE A 502 13.34 -2.04 12.38
N ARG A 503 14.63 -1.86 12.69
CA ARG A 503 15.52 -0.91 12.00
C ARG A 503 15.77 -1.35 10.55
N ALA A 504 15.85 -2.65 10.30
CA ALA A 504 15.93 -3.19 8.93
C ALA A 504 14.60 -3.02 8.16
N GLU A 505 13.46 -3.29 8.81
CA GLU A 505 12.12 -3.05 8.23
C GLU A 505 11.93 -1.60 7.80
N PHE A 506 12.48 -0.64 8.54
CA PHE A 506 12.46 0.78 8.17
C PHE A 506 13.24 1.11 6.90
N ILE A 507 14.41 0.49 6.68
CA ILE A 507 15.16 0.68 5.43
C ILE A 507 14.32 0.21 4.25
N TYR A 508 13.67 -0.95 4.37
CA TYR A 508 12.75 -1.44 3.34
C TYR A 508 11.56 -0.49 3.16
N TYR A 509 10.96 0.00 4.24
CA TYR A 509 9.85 0.95 4.17
C TYR A 509 10.25 2.22 3.39
N MET A 510 11.37 2.85 3.75
CA MET A 510 11.85 4.07 3.09
C MET A 510 12.22 3.85 1.63
N THR A 511 12.82 2.70 1.31
CA THR A 511 13.12 2.33 -0.08
C THR A 511 11.82 2.12 -0.87
N GLY A 512 10.82 1.47 -0.26
CA GLY A 512 9.49 1.31 -0.85
C GLY A 512 8.79 2.64 -1.11
N VAL A 513 8.85 3.58 -0.16
CA VAL A 513 8.34 4.95 -0.33
C VAL A 513 9.07 5.68 -1.45
N ALA A 514 10.40 5.58 -1.53
CA ALA A 514 11.17 6.23 -2.61
C ALA A 514 10.77 5.68 -3.99
N CYS A 515 10.66 4.35 -4.14
CA CYS A 515 10.16 3.72 -5.36
C CYS A 515 8.73 4.15 -5.69
N PHE A 516 7.85 4.21 -4.68
CA PHE A 516 6.48 4.70 -4.83
C PHE A 516 6.46 6.13 -5.35
N VAL A 517 7.21 7.05 -4.73
CA VAL A 517 7.26 8.47 -5.14
C VAL A 517 7.74 8.60 -6.59
N ILE A 518 8.77 7.85 -6.99
CA ILE A 518 9.26 7.84 -8.38
C ILE A 518 8.16 7.36 -9.33
N SER A 519 7.55 6.22 -9.04
CA SER A 519 6.48 5.66 -9.88
C SER A 519 5.29 6.62 -10.00
N TYR A 520 4.84 7.18 -8.88
CA TYR A 520 3.70 8.08 -8.84
C TYR A 520 3.98 9.41 -9.55
N SER A 521 5.21 9.91 -9.47
CA SER A 521 5.65 11.11 -10.20
C SER A 521 5.68 10.88 -11.70
N LEU A 522 6.16 9.71 -12.15
CA LEU A 522 6.09 9.29 -13.55
C LEU A 522 4.62 9.19 -14.01
N GLY A 523 3.76 8.58 -13.20
CA GLY A 523 2.32 8.49 -13.44
C GLY A 523 1.65 9.86 -13.65
N LEU A 524 1.96 10.84 -12.79
CA LEU A 524 1.46 12.21 -12.94
C LEU A 524 1.99 12.90 -14.19
N TRP A 525 3.25 12.67 -14.55
CA TRP A 525 3.86 13.25 -15.75
C TRP A 525 3.20 12.74 -17.04
N PHE A 526 2.80 11.47 -17.10
CA PHE A 526 2.07 10.92 -18.25
C PHE A 526 0.70 11.55 -18.48
N ILE A 527 0.03 12.01 -17.41
CA ILE A 527 -1.27 12.68 -17.53
C ILE A 527 -1.13 14.00 -18.32
N ASP A 528 0.04 14.65 -18.27
CA ASP A 528 0.28 15.93 -18.92
C ASP A 528 0.87 15.84 -20.34
N GLN A 529 1.51 14.72 -20.71
CA GLN A 529 2.13 14.55 -22.04
C GLN A 529 1.80 13.18 -22.68
N PRO A 530 0.60 12.99 -23.24
CA PRO A 530 0.18 11.70 -23.80
C PRO A 530 0.84 11.30 -25.13
N THR A 531 1.58 12.19 -25.81
CA THR A 531 1.88 12.05 -27.25
C THR A 531 3.30 11.59 -27.62
N ARG A 532 4.20 11.33 -26.67
CA ARG A 532 5.59 10.94 -26.97
C ARG A 532 5.80 9.46 -26.62
N ASN A 533 6.51 8.71 -27.48
CA ASN A 533 6.89 7.28 -27.36
C ASN A 533 7.07 6.73 -25.91
N GLY A 534 5.96 6.55 -25.18
CA GLY A 534 5.95 6.34 -23.72
C GLY A 534 6.08 4.88 -23.28
N ARG A 535 6.43 3.97 -24.21
CA ARG A 535 6.50 2.53 -23.95
C ARG A 535 7.56 2.18 -22.90
N ALA A 536 8.76 2.75 -23.06
CA ALA A 536 9.86 2.50 -22.12
C ALA A 536 9.55 3.09 -20.74
N GLU A 537 8.92 4.26 -20.72
CA GLU A 537 8.65 5.01 -19.50
C GLU A 537 7.52 4.35 -18.68
N GLN A 538 6.47 3.83 -19.33
CA GLN A 538 5.43 3.02 -18.65
C GLN A 538 5.99 1.71 -18.10
N GLY A 539 6.93 1.07 -18.82
CA GLY A 539 7.64 -0.10 -18.32
C GLY A 539 8.50 0.21 -17.08
N VAL A 540 9.15 1.38 -17.05
CA VAL A 540 9.90 1.87 -15.89
C VAL A 540 8.97 2.15 -14.71
N GLN A 541 7.82 2.80 -14.95
CA GLN A 541 6.81 3.01 -13.91
C GLN A 541 6.37 1.67 -13.29
N LEU A 542 6.02 0.68 -14.12
CA LEU A 542 5.63 -0.65 -13.66
C LEU A 542 6.75 -1.33 -12.83
N ALA A 543 8.01 -1.20 -13.25
CA ALA A 543 9.13 -1.75 -12.50
C ALA A 543 9.26 -1.11 -11.10
N PHE A 544 9.08 0.20 -11.00
CA PHE A 544 9.07 0.89 -9.70
C PHE A 544 7.85 0.54 -8.84
N ASP A 545 6.68 0.35 -9.44
CA ASP A 545 5.49 -0.15 -8.72
C ASP A 545 5.77 -1.52 -8.10
N VAL A 546 6.31 -2.46 -8.87
CA VAL A 546 6.66 -3.80 -8.39
C VAL A 546 7.69 -3.74 -7.27
N LEU A 547 8.75 -2.94 -7.45
CA LEU A 547 9.77 -2.76 -6.42
C LEU A 547 9.17 -2.16 -5.15
N SER A 548 8.31 -1.15 -5.26
CA SER A 548 7.67 -0.53 -4.11
C SER A 548 6.85 -1.55 -3.31
N VAL A 549 6.07 -2.40 -3.98
CA VAL A 549 5.28 -3.46 -3.35
C VAL A 549 6.17 -4.50 -2.68
N LEU A 550 7.24 -4.96 -3.34
CA LEU A 550 8.19 -5.91 -2.75
C LEU A 550 8.85 -5.36 -1.48
N PHE A 551 9.22 -4.08 -1.49
CA PHE A 551 9.77 -3.42 -0.31
C PHE A 551 8.73 -3.23 0.80
N PHE A 552 7.48 -2.92 0.48
CA PHE A 552 6.42 -2.87 1.49
C PHE A 552 6.10 -4.25 2.08
N ILE A 553 6.16 -5.33 1.28
CA ILE A 553 6.04 -6.71 1.79
C ILE A 553 7.15 -6.99 2.81
N ALA A 554 8.40 -6.63 2.48
CA ALA A 554 9.53 -6.80 3.39
C ALA A 554 9.35 -5.97 4.68
N ALA A 555 8.91 -4.71 4.55
CA ALA A 555 8.69 -3.79 5.66
C ALA A 555 7.53 -4.18 6.58
N PHE A 556 6.44 -4.71 6.05
CA PHE A 556 5.25 -5.13 6.82
C PHE A 556 5.41 -6.52 7.47
N GLY A 557 6.64 -6.94 7.76
CA GLY A 557 6.95 -8.16 8.49
C GLY A 557 7.38 -9.35 7.62
N GLY A 558 7.49 -9.18 6.30
CA GLY A 558 8.05 -10.20 5.41
C GLY A 558 9.51 -10.53 5.75
N HIS A 559 10.33 -9.51 6.03
CA HIS A 559 11.73 -9.72 6.44
C HIS A 559 11.84 -10.57 7.71
N VAL A 560 11.10 -10.20 8.76
CA VAL A 560 11.16 -10.91 10.04
C VAL A 560 10.63 -12.34 9.90
N SER A 561 9.62 -12.56 9.07
CA SER A 561 9.12 -13.91 8.79
C SER A 561 10.20 -14.80 8.17
N ILE A 562 11.02 -14.26 7.26
CA ILE A 562 12.16 -14.99 6.68
C ILE A 562 13.21 -15.27 7.75
N VAL A 563 13.60 -14.26 8.53
CA VAL A 563 14.61 -14.41 9.59
C VAL A 563 14.19 -15.48 10.60
N THR A 564 12.94 -15.44 11.07
CA THR A 564 12.36 -16.47 11.93
C THR A 564 12.40 -17.84 11.27
N ALA A 565 11.96 -17.95 10.01
CA ALA A 565 11.92 -19.24 9.31
C ALA A 565 13.32 -19.85 9.17
N VAL A 566 14.32 -19.03 8.84
CA VAL A 566 15.73 -19.44 8.75
C VAL A 566 16.25 -19.89 10.12
N ASN A 567 15.98 -19.13 11.18
CA ASN A 567 16.39 -19.50 12.54
C ASN A 567 15.72 -20.79 13.02
N TYR A 568 14.44 -20.97 12.68
CA TYR A 568 13.71 -22.21 12.96
C TYR A 568 14.33 -23.41 12.23
N MET A 569 14.67 -23.26 10.95
CA MET A 569 15.34 -24.30 10.17
C MET A 569 16.73 -24.64 10.74
N LYS A 570 17.50 -23.63 11.18
CA LYS A 570 18.80 -23.83 11.84
C LYS A 570 18.64 -24.57 13.18
N SER A 571 17.69 -24.16 14.02
CA SER A 571 17.42 -24.80 15.31
C SER A 571 17.00 -26.27 15.13
N LYS A 572 16.16 -26.58 14.13
CA LYS A 572 15.78 -27.97 13.82
C LYS A 572 16.97 -28.81 13.38
N ARG A 573 17.94 -28.24 12.65
CA ARG A 573 19.20 -28.93 12.30
C ARG A 573 20.06 -29.20 13.53
N MET A 574 20.17 -28.25 14.46
CA MET A 574 20.92 -28.43 15.71
C MET A 574 20.28 -29.42 16.68
N LYS A 575 18.94 -29.44 16.81
CA LYS A 575 18.22 -30.42 17.66
C LYS A 575 18.36 -31.85 17.15
N GLY A 576 18.60 -32.05 15.84
CA GLY A 576 18.96 -33.36 15.29
C GLY A 576 20.25 -33.96 15.87
N TYR A 577 21.10 -33.16 16.52
CA TYR A 577 22.35 -33.61 17.14
C TYR A 577 22.26 -33.80 18.67
N ARG A 578 21.20 -33.29 19.33
CA ARG A 578 21.08 -33.27 20.80
C ARG A 578 20.03 -34.25 21.37
N ASN A 579 19.35 -35.01 20.50
CA ASN A 579 18.29 -35.96 20.88
C ASN A 579 18.80 -37.31 21.44
N VAL A 580 20.03 -37.40 21.97
CA VAL A 580 20.52 -38.65 22.58
C VAL A 580 20.33 -38.72 24.10
N GLU A 581 20.06 -37.64 24.85
CA GLU A 581 20.18 -37.78 26.31
C GLU A 581 19.20 -37.08 27.27
N THR A 582 18.21 -36.30 26.85
CA THR A 582 17.33 -35.65 27.84
C THR A 582 15.89 -35.50 27.38
N SER A 583 15.05 -36.44 27.81
CA SER A 583 13.60 -36.25 27.93
C SER A 583 13.13 -37.05 29.13
N VAL A 584 12.83 -36.37 30.25
CA VAL A 584 11.69 -36.63 31.16
C VAL A 584 11.65 -35.68 32.40
N ASP A 585 12.72 -34.96 32.79
CA ASP A 585 12.73 -34.15 34.06
C ASP A 585 12.70 -32.60 33.93
N SER A 586 12.23 -32.04 32.81
CA SER A 586 12.59 -30.65 32.43
C SER A 586 11.92 -29.47 33.17
N GLU A 587 10.81 -29.63 33.90
CA GLU A 587 10.16 -28.46 34.53
C GLU A 587 10.79 -28.07 35.87
N ASP A 588 11.19 -29.05 36.69
CA ASP A 588 11.88 -28.79 37.95
C ASP A 588 13.29 -28.24 37.71
N ASP A 589 14.01 -28.81 36.74
CA ASP A 589 15.37 -28.39 36.36
C ASP A 589 15.41 -26.92 35.87
N MET A 590 14.40 -26.53 35.08
CA MET A 590 14.20 -25.15 34.63
C MET A 590 13.97 -24.15 35.77
N SER A 591 13.25 -24.58 36.80
CA SER A 591 12.99 -23.75 37.97
C SER A 591 14.24 -23.59 38.85
N GLU A 592 15.11 -24.60 38.87
CA GLU A 592 16.37 -24.57 39.61
C GLU A 592 17.41 -23.67 38.91
N GLU A 593 17.57 -23.79 37.59
CA GLU A 593 18.42 -22.89 36.80
C GLU A 593 17.99 -21.42 36.93
N LEU A 594 16.67 -21.15 36.89
CA LEU A 594 16.14 -19.80 37.10
C LEU A 594 16.49 -19.28 38.50
N ARG A 595 16.39 -20.10 39.54
CA ARG A 595 16.78 -19.70 40.91
C ARG A 595 18.27 -19.43 41.00
N GLU A 596 19.12 -20.21 40.35
CA GLU A 596 20.57 -19.94 40.31
C GLU A 596 20.85 -18.57 39.68
N ILE A 597 20.19 -18.26 38.58
CA ILE A 597 20.33 -16.98 37.86
C ILE A 597 19.83 -15.81 38.71
N LEU A 598 18.69 -15.94 39.37
CA LEU A 598 18.12 -14.89 40.22
C LEU A 598 18.97 -14.65 41.48
N THR A 599 19.61 -15.69 42.01
CA THR A 599 20.44 -15.61 43.22
C THR A 599 21.80 -14.98 42.93
N GLN A 600 22.41 -15.24 41.77
CA GLN A 600 23.70 -14.66 41.41
C GLN A 600 23.54 -13.22 40.87
N PRO A 601 24.14 -12.18 41.51
CA PRO A 601 23.90 -10.79 41.15
C PRO A 601 24.28 -10.43 39.71
N SER A 602 25.36 -11.03 39.18
CA SER A 602 25.83 -10.79 37.81
C SER A 602 24.89 -11.39 36.77
N LEU A 603 24.37 -12.59 37.02
CA LEU A 603 23.45 -13.29 36.12
C LEU A 603 22.07 -12.65 36.16
N CYS A 604 21.59 -12.35 37.37
CA CYS A 604 20.35 -11.61 37.61
C CYS A 604 20.37 -10.29 36.84
N LYS A 605 21.49 -9.55 36.83
CA LYS A 605 21.60 -8.30 36.08
C LYS A 605 21.46 -8.49 34.56
N ILE A 606 21.95 -9.59 33.99
CA ILE A 606 21.77 -9.86 32.55
C ILE A 606 20.32 -10.27 32.27
N PHE A 607 19.74 -11.09 33.14
CA PHE A 607 18.34 -11.47 33.04
C PHE A 607 17.40 -10.27 33.22
N GLU A 608 17.75 -9.30 34.07
CA GLU A 608 17.04 -8.02 34.20
C GLU A 608 17.07 -7.21 32.91
N GLN A 609 18.22 -7.14 32.22
CA GLN A 609 18.29 -6.48 30.91
C GLN A 609 17.38 -7.18 29.90
N TYR A 610 17.32 -8.51 29.94
CA TYR A 610 16.42 -9.26 29.08
C TYR A 610 14.93 -9.03 29.42
N ALA A 611 14.55 -9.11 30.70
CA ALA A 611 13.19 -8.85 31.15
C ALA A 611 12.75 -7.40 30.88
N LYS A 612 13.70 -6.45 30.90
CA LYS A 612 13.45 -5.08 30.45
C LYS A 612 13.05 -5.03 28.98
N LEU A 613 13.73 -5.79 28.12
CA LEU A 613 13.40 -5.92 26.70
C LEU A 613 12.06 -6.65 26.47
N GLU A 614 11.68 -7.57 27.36
CA GLU A 614 10.40 -8.30 27.31
C GLU A 614 9.23 -7.59 28.01
N PHE A 615 9.44 -6.44 28.65
CA PHE A 615 8.44 -5.76 29.48
C PHE A 615 7.92 -6.63 30.62
N SER A 616 8.82 -7.37 31.26
CA SER A 616 8.54 -8.21 32.43
C SER A 616 9.45 -7.90 33.62
N LEU A 617 10.16 -6.76 33.57
CA LEU A 617 11.08 -6.31 34.61
C LEU A 617 10.40 -6.13 35.97
N GLU A 618 9.11 -5.76 35.98
CA GLU A 618 8.30 -5.64 37.18
C GLU A 618 8.29 -6.94 38.02
N ASN A 619 8.30 -8.10 37.36
CA ASN A 619 8.35 -9.38 38.05
C ASN A 619 9.69 -9.58 38.78
N ILE A 620 10.81 -9.19 38.18
CA ILE A 620 12.13 -9.33 38.81
C ILE A 620 12.31 -8.31 39.93
N ILE A 621 11.94 -7.04 39.70
CA ILE A 621 12.00 -6.00 40.73
C ILE A 621 11.19 -6.41 41.96
N PHE A 622 9.98 -6.90 41.73
CA PHE A 622 9.13 -7.32 42.83
C PHE A 622 9.61 -8.60 43.50
N TRP A 623 10.16 -9.57 42.75
CA TRP A 623 10.82 -10.74 43.34
C TRP A 623 11.95 -10.32 44.29
N LYS A 624 12.79 -9.33 43.92
CA LYS A 624 13.84 -8.79 44.80
C LYS A 624 13.28 -8.14 46.06
N LYS A 625 12.18 -7.37 45.93
CA LYS A 625 11.48 -6.76 47.08
C LYS A 625 10.91 -7.84 48.01
N LEU A 626 10.26 -8.85 47.44
CA LEU A 626 9.64 -9.96 48.18
C LEU A 626 10.69 -10.83 48.88
N ASP A 627 11.78 -11.20 48.20
CA ASP A 627 12.84 -12.03 48.76
C ASP A 627 13.54 -11.31 49.92
N ARG A 628 13.86 -10.02 49.76
CA ARG A 628 14.41 -9.18 50.84
C ARG A 628 13.48 -9.17 52.06
N MET A 629 12.18 -9.03 51.84
CA MET A 629 11.20 -9.01 52.95
C MET A 629 11.08 -10.37 53.63
N LYS A 630 11.10 -11.46 52.85
CA LYS A 630 11.10 -12.84 53.38
C LYS A 630 12.32 -13.10 54.26
N GLN A 631 13.51 -12.64 53.84
CA GLN A 631 14.74 -12.74 54.62
C GLN A 631 14.64 -11.96 55.94
N LEU A 632 14.13 -10.72 55.92
CA LEU A 632 13.94 -9.92 57.14
C LEU A 632 12.96 -10.57 58.12
N LEU A 633 11.85 -11.10 57.62
CA LEU A 633 10.86 -11.79 58.44
C LEU A 633 11.45 -13.07 59.07
N ASN A 634 12.20 -13.86 58.30
CA ASN A 634 12.86 -15.07 58.83
C ASN A 634 13.93 -14.74 59.88
N GLN A 635 14.69 -13.66 59.69
CA GLN A 635 15.65 -13.17 60.69
C GLN A 635 14.96 -12.70 61.97
N SER A 636 13.79 -12.06 61.88
CA SER A 636 13.02 -11.67 63.07
C SER A 636 12.52 -12.89 63.86
N ILE A 637 12.11 -13.97 63.18
CA ILE A 637 11.64 -15.21 63.83
C ILE A 637 12.78 -15.90 64.58
N ASN A 638 13.93 -16.05 63.94
CA ASN A 638 15.07 -16.76 64.54
C ASN A 638 15.67 -16.00 65.74
N ASN A 639 15.57 -14.66 65.75
CA ASN A 639 16.06 -13.82 66.84
C ASN A 639 15.04 -13.61 67.97
N GLN A 640 13.80 -14.09 67.83
CA GLN A 640 12.74 -13.93 68.83
C GLN A 640 12.96 -14.80 70.08
N HIS A 641 14.01 -15.63 70.08
CA HIS A 641 14.41 -16.43 71.24
C HIS A 641 15.19 -15.65 72.30
N ASP A 642 15.66 -14.42 72.00
CA ASP A 642 16.30 -13.53 72.97
C ASP A 642 15.39 -12.35 73.33
N SER A 643 14.95 -12.32 74.59
CA SER A 643 13.94 -11.41 75.12
C SER A 643 14.37 -9.94 75.09
N THR A 644 13.70 -9.11 74.29
CA THR A 644 13.25 -7.75 74.67
C THR A 644 12.17 -7.26 73.69
N ASN A 645 11.00 -6.87 74.21
CA ASN A 645 9.80 -6.44 73.47
C ASN A 645 9.95 -5.15 72.62
N SER A 646 11.15 -4.57 72.51
CA SER A 646 11.37 -3.29 71.84
C SER A 646 11.62 -3.40 70.33
N LYS A 647 12.06 -4.56 69.80
CA LYS A 647 12.38 -4.70 68.36
C LYS A 647 11.16 -5.00 67.49
N THR A 648 10.11 -5.59 68.04
CA THR A 648 8.94 -6.09 67.30
C THR A 648 8.09 -4.96 66.71
N ILE A 649 7.99 -3.81 67.37
CA ILE A 649 7.20 -2.67 66.88
C ILE A 649 7.82 -2.07 65.60
N SER A 650 9.15 -2.01 65.52
CA SER A 650 9.86 -1.47 64.35
C SER A 650 9.74 -2.33 63.08
N SER A 651 9.54 -3.65 63.21
CA SER A 651 9.37 -4.54 62.06
C SER A 651 7.99 -4.44 61.42
N TRP A 652 6.95 -4.15 62.20
CA TRP A 652 5.58 -4.01 61.70
C TRP A 652 5.36 -2.69 60.97
N GLU A 653 5.91 -1.59 61.49
CA GLU A 653 5.91 -0.29 60.80
C GLU A 653 6.63 -0.37 59.44
N LEU A 654 7.76 -1.09 59.38
CA LEU A 654 8.47 -1.33 58.12
C LEU A 654 7.61 -2.15 57.14
N LEU A 655 6.92 -3.18 57.64
CA LEU A 655 6.05 -4.03 56.83
C LEU A 655 4.85 -3.23 56.28
N GLU A 656 4.20 -2.44 57.12
CA GLU A 656 3.08 -1.57 56.73
C GLU A 656 3.51 -0.57 55.65
N LYS A 657 4.68 0.06 55.83
CA LYS A 657 5.26 0.98 54.84
C LYS A 657 5.51 0.30 53.50
N GLU A 658 6.14 -0.86 53.51
CA GLU A 658 6.44 -1.61 52.28
C GLU A 658 5.16 -2.13 51.61
N PHE A 659 4.18 -2.64 52.35
CA PHE A 659 2.90 -3.05 51.77
C PHE A 659 2.15 -1.87 51.15
N SER A 660 2.17 -0.70 51.78
CA SER A 660 1.55 0.50 51.21
C SER A 660 2.24 0.91 49.90
N GLN A 661 3.58 0.87 49.87
CA GLN A 661 4.35 1.11 48.64
C GLN A 661 4.05 0.06 47.57
N TRP A 662 4.01 -1.23 47.93
CA TRP A 662 3.75 -2.32 46.99
C TRP A 662 2.33 -2.25 46.42
N LYS A 663 1.37 -1.76 47.21
CA LYS A 663 0.00 -1.55 46.76
C LYS A 663 -0.05 -0.59 45.58
N VAL A 664 0.55 0.58 45.75
CA VAL A 664 0.60 1.65 44.75
C VAL A 664 1.46 1.27 43.54
N ASP A 665 2.61 0.64 43.78
CA ASP A 665 3.58 0.33 42.71
C ASP A 665 3.21 -0.90 41.88
N HIS A 666 2.57 -1.91 42.49
CA HIS A 666 2.49 -3.26 41.91
C HIS A 666 1.11 -3.94 41.96
N MET A 667 0.20 -3.58 42.88
CA MET A 667 -1.03 -4.33 43.11
C MET A 667 -2.29 -3.67 42.56
N ASP A 668 -2.38 -2.34 42.69
CA ASP A 668 -3.56 -1.58 42.31
C ASP A 668 -3.79 -1.63 40.79
N ALA A 669 -5.07 -1.53 40.41
CA ALA A 669 -5.44 -1.45 39.01
C ALA A 669 -4.84 -0.17 38.41
N ASN A 670 -3.99 -0.32 37.38
CA ASN A 670 -3.20 0.76 36.76
C ASN A 670 -1.91 1.15 37.51
N ALA A 671 -1.43 0.34 38.45
CA ALA A 671 -0.10 0.52 39.00
C ALA A 671 0.97 0.58 37.88
N SER A 672 2.03 1.37 38.09
CA SER A 672 3.07 1.62 37.07
C SER A 672 3.82 0.34 36.69
N MET A 673 4.00 -0.55 37.67
CA MET A 673 4.62 -1.86 37.55
C MET A 673 3.64 -2.95 38.02
N GLU A 674 2.39 -2.86 37.57
CA GLU A 674 1.32 -3.81 37.93
C GLU A 674 1.73 -5.25 37.59
N ILE A 675 1.67 -6.12 38.59
CA ILE A 675 2.01 -7.53 38.45
C ILE A 675 0.76 -8.33 38.13
N ASN A 676 0.93 -9.32 37.24
CA ASN A 676 -0.13 -10.24 36.87
C ASN A 676 -0.35 -11.31 37.95
N PHE A 677 -0.87 -10.91 39.10
CA PHE A 677 -1.36 -11.81 40.13
C PHE A 677 -2.83 -12.18 39.94
N PRO A 678 -3.22 -13.44 40.22
CA PRO A 678 -4.61 -13.84 40.31
C PRO A 678 -5.40 -13.02 41.34
N SER A 679 -6.72 -12.90 41.13
CA SER A 679 -7.61 -12.12 42.00
C SER A 679 -7.56 -12.54 43.46
N HIS A 680 -7.42 -13.84 43.75
CA HIS A 680 -7.38 -14.34 45.13
C HIS A 680 -6.15 -13.84 45.90
N ILE A 681 -4.97 -13.75 45.25
CA ILE A 681 -3.76 -13.18 45.86
C ILE A 681 -3.95 -11.68 46.10
N LYS A 682 -4.48 -10.94 45.11
CA LYS A 682 -4.77 -9.50 45.26
C LYS A 682 -5.78 -9.24 46.40
N HIS A 683 -6.76 -10.11 46.60
CA HIS A 683 -7.69 -10.02 47.73
C HIS A 683 -7.03 -10.33 49.08
N LYS A 684 -6.23 -11.41 49.17
CA LYS A 684 -5.46 -11.74 50.39
C LYS A 684 -4.52 -10.58 50.77
N PHE A 685 -3.80 -10.04 49.80
CA PHE A 685 -2.92 -8.88 49.98
C PHE A 685 -3.68 -7.66 50.53
N ASN A 686 -4.81 -7.29 49.91
CA ASN A 686 -5.60 -6.15 50.35
C ASN A 686 -6.22 -6.34 51.75
N ALA A 687 -6.61 -7.57 52.10
CA ALA A 687 -7.11 -7.88 53.44
C ALA A 687 -6.03 -7.67 54.51
N ILE A 688 -4.82 -8.17 54.28
CA ILE A 688 -3.67 -8.00 55.17
C ILE A 688 -3.27 -6.52 55.25
N HIS A 689 -3.20 -5.82 54.12
CA HIS A 689 -2.89 -4.38 54.08
C HIS A 689 -3.90 -3.56 54.90
N THR A 690 -5.20 -3.85 54.78
CA THR A 690 -6.25 -3.17 55.55
C THR A 690 -6.15 -3.46 57.05
N GLN A 691 -5.71 -4.66 57.44
CA GLN A 691 -5.48 -5.00 58.84
C GLN A 691 -4.27 -4.27 59.41
N LEU A 692 -3.19 -4.15 58.64
CA LEU A 692 -1.99 -3.40 59.03
C LEU A 692 -2.30 -1.91 59.24
N GLN A 693 -3.07 -1.29 58.35
CA GLN A 693 -3.42 0.13 58.46
C GLN A 693 -4.31 0.48 59.67
N LYS A 694 -5.10 -0.47 60.20
CA LYS A 694 -6.04 -0.17 61.28
C LYS A 694 -5.40 -0.08 62.66
N GLN A 695 -4.12 -0.44 62.81
CA GLN A 695 -3.31 -0.33 64.03
C GLN A 695 -3.98 -0.76 65.37
N GLU A 696 -5.04 -1.57 65.34
CA GLU A 696 -5.61 -2.12 66.57
C GLU A 696 -4.76 -3.29 67.06
N PRO A 697 -4.28 -3.29 68.32
CA PRO A 697 -3.41 -4.34 68.86
C PRO A 697 -4.06 -5.74 68.87
N SER A 698 -5.39 -5.83 68.77
CA SER A 698 -6.16 -7.08 68.64
C SER A 698 -6.37 -7.54 67.19
N ALA A 699 -6.03 -6.74 66.19
CA ALA A 699 -6.32 -6.98 64.78
C ALA A 699 -5.08 -7.23 63.90
N LEU A 700 -3.88 -7.38 64.49
CA LEU A 700 -2.69 -7.70 63.72
C LEU A 700 -2.84 -9.03 62.98
N PRO A 701 -2.52 -9.09 61.68
CA PRO A 701 -2.55 -10.34 60.92
C PRO A 701 -1.61 -11.35 61.57
N SER A 702 -2.04 -12.61 61.65
CA SER A 702 -1.17 -13.67 62.13
C SER A 702 0.05 -13.78 61.21
N GLN A 703 1.23 -13.97 61.79
CA GLN A 703 2.47 -14.10 61.02
C GLN A 703 2.41 -15.26 60.01
N GLN A 704 1.64 -16.30 60.32
CA GLN A 704 1.36 -17.42 59.43
C GLN A 704 0.60 -16.97 58.16
N LEU A 705 -0.39 -16.09 58.26
CA LEU A 705 -1.12 -15.56 57.10
C LEU A 705 -0.22 -14.76 56.16
N ILE A 706 0.74 -13.99 56.72
CA ILE A 706 1.70 -13.23 55.94
C ILE A 706 2.69 -14.16 55.22
N GLN A 707 3.17 -15.19 55.91
CA GLN A 707 4.03 -16.21 55.30
C GLN A 707 3.31 -16.97 54.18
N GLU A 708 2.04 -17.32 54.37
CA GLU A 708 1.21 -17.95 53.35
C GLU A 708 1.07 -17.02 52.13
N LEU A 709 0.73 -15.74 52.34
CA LEU A 709 0.66 -14.75 51.27
C LEU A 709 1.98 -14.62 50.51
N PHE A 710 3.11 -14.53 51.22
CA PHE A 710 4.43 -14.44 50.58
C PHE A 710 4.77 -15.69 49.77
N GLN A 711 4.37 -16.86 50.24
CA GLN A 711 4.58 -18.11 49.53
C GLN A 711 3.72 -18.19 48.27
N ASP A 712 2.45 -17.79 48.35
CA ASP A 712 1.54 -17.69 47.20
C ASP A 712 2.11 -16.72 46.14
N MET A 713 2.48 -15.51 46.57
CA MET A 713 3.06 -14.48 45.70
C MET A 713 4.37 -14.92 45.07
N HIS A 714 5.25 -15.56 45.84
CA HIS A 714 6.51 -16.08 45.34
C HIS A 714 6.29 -17.16 44.28
N SER A 715 5.33 -18.07 44.50
CA SER A 715 5.05 -19.16 43.56
C SER A 715 4.54 -18.63 42.22
N ASP A 716 3.60 -17.68 42.23
CA ASP A 716 3.08 -17.05 41.01
C ASP A 716 4.12 -16.16 40.31
N LEU A 717 4.99 -15.47 41.06
CA LEU A 717 6.12 -14.74 40.48
C LEU A 717 7.08 -15.66 39.75
N ILE A 718 7.45 -16.79 40.37
CA ILE A 718 8.34 -17.76 39.74
C ILE A 718 7.71 -18.33 38.47
N LEU A 719 6.39 -18.56 38.46
CA LEU A 719 5.68 -18.98 37.25
C LEU A 719 5.77 -17.92 36.14
N ASN A 720 5.51 -16.65 36.46
CA ASN A 720 5.62 -15.54 35.50
C ASN A 720 7.07 -15.35 35.00
N LEU A 721 8.05 -15.48 35.90
CA LEU A 721 9.47 -15.39 35.56
C LEU A 721 9.95 -16.60 34.75
N SER A 722 9.39 -17.79 34.99
CA SER A 722 9.69 -19.01 34.22
C SER A 722 9.25 -18.86 32.75
N ASP A 723 8.09 -18.24 32.49
CA ASP A 723 7.67 -17.91 31.12
C ASP A 723 8.68 -16.97 30.42
N THR A 724 9.16 -15.93 31.12
CA THR A 724 10.21 -15.03 30.61
C THR A 724 11.54 -15.78 30.41
N PHE A 725 11.91 -16.62 31.37
CA PHE A 725 13.15 -17.40 31.35
C PHE A 725 13.19 -18.40 30.22
N SER A 726 12.07 -19.07 29.93
CA SER A 726 11.95 -20.01 28.81
C SER A 726 12.32 -19.36 27.47
N ARG A 727 12.00 -18.08 27.29
CA ARG A 727 12.37 -17.31 26.09
C ARG A 727 13.81 -16.82 26.17
N PHE A 728 14.28 -16.42 27.35
CA PHE A 728 15.67 -16.02 27.58
C PHE A 728 16.67 -17.10 27.18
N MET A 729 16.36 -18.37 27.45
CA MET A 729 17.24 -19.49 27.13
C MET A 729 17.58 -19.62 25.64
N PHE A 730 16.73 -19.11 24.75
CA PHE A 730 16.96 -19.13 23.30
C PHE A 730 17.76 -17.93 22.79
N THR A 731 18.23 -17.06 23.68
CA THR A 731 19.01 -15.88 23.32
C THR A 731 20.51 -16.17 23.28
N GLU A 732 21.23 -15.45 22.42
CA GLU A 732 22.69 -15.50 22.37
C GLU A 732 23.33 -15.06 23.70
N SER A 733 22.68 -14.16 24.43
CA SER A 733 23.10 -13.73 25.76
C SER A 733 23.11 -14.90 26.75
N TYR A 734 22.10 -15.78 26.71
CA TYR A 734 22.06 -16.98 27.54
C TYR A 734 23.15 -17.98 27.14
N GLU A 735 23.36 -18.21 25.84
CA GLU A 735 24.43 -19.10 25.37
C GLU A 735 25.82 -18.64 25.84
N LYS A 736 26.09 -17.33 25.83
CA LYS A 736 27.32 -16.73 26.38
C LYS A 736 27.42 -16.89 27.90
N ILE A 737 26.31 -16.80 28.61
CA ILE A 737 26.28 -17.05 30.06
C ILE A 737 26.59 -18.52 30.34
N MET A 738 25.96 -19.45 29.64
CA MET A 738 26.13 -20.87 29.88
C MET A 738 27.55 -21.34 29.57
N THR A 739 28.14 -20.85 28.48
CA THR A 739 29.56 -21.10 28.18
C THR A 739 30.47 -20.53 29.27
N PHE A 740 30.19 -19.33 29.79
CA PHE A 740 30.93 -18.77 30.92
C PHE A 740 30.77 -19.58 32.22
N MET A 741 29.54 -20.03 32.54
CA MET A 741 29.28 -20.86 33.71
C MET A 741 29.98 -22.21 33.62
N GLN A 742 29.98 -22.83 32.43
CA GLN A 742 30.68 -24.08 32.18
C GLN A 742 32.19 -23.90 32.35
N LEU A 743 32.78 -22.85 31.77
CA LEU A 743 34.20 -22.51 31.95
C LEU A 743 34.55 -22.27 33.44
N LYS A 744 33.66 -21.62 34.20
CA LYS A 744 33.86 -21.41 35.64
C LYS A 744 33.82 -22.73 36.42
N LYS A 745 32.89 -23.65 36.09
CA LYS A 745 32.83 -24.99 36.69
C LYS A 745 34.10 -25.79 36.37
N GLU A 746 34.57 -25.76 35.12
CA GLU A 746 35.81 -26.42 34.69
C GLU A 746 37.05 -25.85 35.39
N MET A 747 37.16 -24.52 35.52
CA MET A 747 38.25 -23.89 36.26
C MET A 747 38.24 -24.31 37.74
N ASN A 748 37.08 -24.26 38.40
CA ASN A 748 36.97 -24.65 39.81
C ASN A 748 37.33 -26.12 40.05
N ALA A 749 36.87 -27.04 39.18
CA ALA A 749 37.24 -28.45 39.26
C ALA A 749 38.77 -28.65 39.13
N SER A 750 39.42 -27.92 38.20
CA SER A 750 40.88 -27.98 38.06
C SER A 750 41.64 -27.45 39.28
N PHE A 751 41.08 -26.47 40.00
CA PHE A 751 41.67 -25.95 41.23
C PHE A 751 41.55 -26.95 42.39
N ASP A 752 40.41 -27.63 42.51
CA ASP A 752 40.19 -28.65 43.55
C ASP A 752 41.10 -29.87 43.33
N ASP A 753 41.26 -30.32 42.08
CA ASP A 753 42.21 -31.40 41.72
C ASP A 753 43.66 -31.01 42.05
N THR A 754 44.01 -29.74 41.88
CA THR A 754 45.35 -29.23 42.21
C THR A 754 45.56 -29.13 43.73
N GLN A 755 44.54 -28.74 44.50
CA GLN A 755 44.60 -28.73 45.97
C GLN A 755 44.67 -30.15 46.55
N GLN A 756 43.89 -31.10 46.04
CA GLN A 756 43.95 -32.50 46.47
C GLN A 756 45.32 -33.13 46.14
N ASN A 757 45.90 -32.83 44.97
CA ASN A 757 47.24 -33.32 44.63
C ASN A 757 48.33 -32.69 45.50
N ASN A 758 48.19 -31.43 45.92
CA ASN A 758 49.14 -30.77 46.81
C ASN A 758 49.00 -31.21 48.27
N SER A 759 47.78 -31.47 48.76
CA SER A 759 47.59 -32.04 50.11
C SER A 759 48.16 -33.47 50.19
N SER A 760 47.99 -34.26 49.12
CA SER A 760 48.55 -35.62 49.03
C SER A 760 50.08 -35.64 49.01
N LYS A 761 50.73 -34.61 48.43
CA LYS A 761 52.19 -34.45 48.45
C LYS A 761 52.75 -33.88 49.76
N SER A 762 51.92 -33.33 50.64
CA SER A 762 52.36 -32.82 51.96
C SER A 762 52.28 -33.87 53.08
N ILE A 763 51.63 -35.01 52.83
CA ILE A 763 51.45 -36.13 53.76
C ILE A 763 52.49 -37.25 53.50
N LEU A 764 53.19 -37.19 52.37
CA LEU A 764 54.39 -37.98 52.03
C LEU A 764 55.64 -37.17 52.34
#